data_AF-A0A8D3CVE7-F1
#
_entry.id   AF-A0A8D3CVE7-F1
#
_cell.length_a   1.000
_cell.length_b   1.000
_cell.length_c   1.000
_cell.angle_alpha   90.00
_cell.angle_beta   90.00
_cell.angle_gamma   90.00
#
_symmetry.space_group_name_H-M   'P 1'
#
loop_
_entity.id
_entity.type
_entity.pdbx_description
1 polymer ?
#
loop_
_entity_poly.entity_id
_entity_poly.type
_entity_poly.pdbx_seq_one_letter_code
_entity_poly.pdbx_strand_id
1 'polypeptide(L)'
;WLSPVCVINKISSTVEPKPTFVLIRMVLIEKVLIANRGEIACRVMRTAKKMGVRSVAVYSDADRHSMHVAMADEAYHIGPAPSQQSYLSMEKVLEVAKMSGSHAVHPGYGFLSENTEFAEACKQEGIIFIGPPSSAIRDMGIKSTSKHIMSAAGVPIIGGYHGEDQSDKRLQAEAAQIGYPVMIKAVRGGGGKGMRIASSDADFLEQLESARREARKSFNDDVMLVEKFVEDPRHVEVQVFGDMHGNAVYLFERDCSVQRRHQKIIEEAPGPGISPEVRRKLGEAAVKAAKAVNYVGAGTVEFIMDANHNFYFMEMNTRLQVEHPVSEMITGTDLVEWQLRVAAGERLPLLQDDIILGGHSFEARIYAEDPNNDFLPGAGPLLHLSTPQPDQYTRIETGVREGDEVSVHYDPMIAKLVVWGEDRSAALKKLRYCLRQYNIVGLNTNIDFLLSLSGHPEFEAGNVTTSFIPQHYADLFPAPIAPSGATICQAALGLVLQEKKNTQEFTQASTDPFSPFGSSSGWRNNIQLNRNLTLQVGDKSKCWFLLLMEGGASFLHCSVDGEKSRPKLVMLDNTVHLFSTEGSSQVSVPVPKYLAGVSGSGAQGGAVAPMTGTIEKVLVKVGDKVAVGDALMVMIAMKMEVSGCSSSHTHSVTLNQFKSAVQTDTHTHTVDFLLTSDERESMCIKSHLSQKILSRWDCK
;
A
#
# COMPACT_ATOMS: atom_id res chain seq x y z
N TRP A 1 -61.11 -69.25 28.98
CA TRP A 1 -60.56 -68.12 29.75
C TRP A 1 -60.09 -67.08 28.75
N LEU A 2 -60.70 -65.90 28.84
CA LEU A 2 -60.86 -64.84 27.84
C LEU A 2 -59.60 -63.95 27.65
N SER A 3 -59.27 -63.66 26.38
CA SER A 3 -59.14 -62.33 25.72
C SER A 3 -58.39 -61.12 26.36
N PRO A 4 -58.00 -60.09 25.57
CA PRO A 4 -56.64 -59.52 25.49
C PRO A 4 -56.55 -58.05 25.96
N VAL A 5 -55.34 -57.46 25.99
CA VAL A 5 -55.17 -55.99 25.91
C VAL A 5 -53.95 -55.61 25.08
N CYS A 6 -54.21 -54.89 23.98
CA CYS A 6 -53.29 -54.07 23.21
C CYS A 6 -53.27 -52.68 23.85
N VAL A 7 -52.09 -52.14 24.18
CA VAL A 7 -51.93 -50.73 24.58
C VAL A 7 -51.00 -50.05 23.59
N ILE A 8 -51.60 -49.18 22.79
CA ILE A 8 -50.93 -48.19 21.94
C ILE A 8 -50.50 -47.05 22.87
N ASN A 9 -49.18 -46.83 23.02
CA ASN A 9 -48.66 -45.57 23.56
C ASN A 9 -47.93 -44.82 22.45
N LYS A 10 -48.55 -43.73 22.01
CA LYS A 10 -47.91 -42.64 21.26
C LYS A 10 -46.81 -42.03 22.14
N ILE A 11 -45.56 -42.20 21.75
CA ILE A 11 -44.45 -41.39 22.26
C ILE A 11 -44.04 -40.46 21.13
N SER A 12 -44.10 -39.15 21.41
CA SER A 12 -43.74 -38.09 20.49
C SER A 12 -42.29 -38.20 20.06
N SER A 13 -42.06 -38.27 18.75
CA SER A 13 -40.73 -38.19 18.14
C SER A 13 -40.20 -36.75 18.19
N THR A 14 -39.58 -36.35 19.30
CA THR A 14 -38.58 -35.29 19.27
C THR A 14 -37.28 -35.92 18.80
N VAL A 15 -37.09 -35.90 17.47
CA VAL A 15 -35.82 -36.26 16.85
C VAL A 15 -34.83 -35.15 17.16
N GLU A 16 -33.99 -35.35 18.17
CA GLU A 16 -32.75 -34.60 18.29
C GLU A 16 -31.92 -34.85 17.01
N PRO A 17 -31.38 -33.82 16.34
CA PRO A 17 -30.57 -34.03 15.16
C PRO A 17 -29.32 -34.80 15.57
N LYS A 18 -29.18 -36.03 15.04
CA LYS A 18 -27.95 -36.82 15.17
C LYS A 18 -26.78 -35.99 14.64
N PRO A 19 -25.64 -35.92 15.35
CA PRO A 19 -24.45 -35.25 14.84
C PRO A 19 -24.07 -35.92 13.51
N THR A 20 -24.09 -35.14 12.44
CA THR A 20 -23.63 -35.59 11.14
C THR A 20 -22.10 -35.65 11.24
N PHE A 21 -21.55 -36.83 11.48
CA PHE A 21 -20.10 -37.04 11.43
C PHE A 21 -19.66 -36.89 9.97
N VAL A 22 -19.22 -35.68 9.60
CA VAL A 22 -18.50 -35.46 8.34
C VAL A 22 -17.13 -36.09 8.51
N LEU A 23 -16.85 -37.15 7.75
CA LEU A 23 -15.51 -37.76 7.72
C LEU A 23 -14.55 -36.77 7.05
N ILE A 24 -13.70 -36.09 7.84
CA ILE A 24 -12.66 -35.21 7.32
C ILE A 24 -11.51 -36.09 6.84
N ARG A 25 -11.28 -36.11 5.52
CA ARG A 25 -10.19 -36.85 4.91
C ARG A 25 -8.92 -36.02 5.00
N MET A 26 -7.88 -36.57 5.63
CA MET A 26 -6.54 -35.99 5.55
C MET A 26 -6.00 -36.12 4.13
N VAL A 27 -5.47 -35.02 3.58
CA VAL A 27 -4.91 -34.97 2.23
C VAL A 27 -3.50 -34.40 2.30
N LEU A 28 -2.54 -35.10 1.72
CA LEU A 28 -1.17 -34.62 1.64
C LEU A 28 -1.05 -33.55 0.55
N ILE A 29 -0.64 -32.34 0.92
CA ILE A 29 -0.36 -31.24 -0.02
C ILE A 29 1.13 -31.23 -0.32
N GLU A 30 1.54 -31.85 -1.43
CA GLU A 30 2.96 -31.83 -1.86
C GLU A 30 3.31 -30.73 -2.86
N LYS A 31 2.29 -30.09 -3.44
CA LYS A 31 2.44 -29.07 -4.48
C LYS A 31 1.29 -28.09 -4.39
N VAL A 32 1.63 -26.80 -4.29
CA VAL A 32 0.67 -25.69 -4.17
C VAL A 32 0.92 -24.67 -5.27
N LEU A 33 -0.15 -24.26 -5.95
CA LEU A 33 -0.14 -23.11 -6.84
C LEU A 33 -0.45 -21.85 -6.06
N ILE A 34 0.36 -20.81 -6.23
CA ILE A 34 0.15 -19.51 -5.61
C ILE A 34 -0.51 -18.60 -6.64
N ALA A 35 -1.82 -18.37 -6.48
CA ALA A 35 -2.63 -17.55 -7.40
C ALA A 35 -2.51 -16.05 -7.09
N ASN A 36 -1.27 -15.58 -6.96
CA ASN A 36 -0.94 -14.20 -6.60
C ASN A 36 0.47 -13.83 -7.09
N ARG A 37 0.89 -12.59 -6.84
CA ARG A 37 2.18 -12.02 -7.25
C ARG A 37 2.86 -11.25 -6.12
N GLY A 38 4.06 -10.74 -6.39
CA GLY A 38 4.74 -9.79 -5.50
C GLY A 38 5.09 -10.40 -4.14
N GLU A 39 5.07 -9.58 -3.10
CA GLU A 39 5.58 -9.98 -1.77
C GLU A 39 4.83 -11.18 -1.21
N ILE A 40 3.49 -11.22 -1.34
CA ILE A 40 2.67 -12.30 -0.77
C ILE A 40 2.95 -13.65 -1.44
N ALA A 41 3.26 -13.64 -2.74
CA ALA A 41 3.65 -14.87 -3.41
C ALA A 41 4.97 -15.39 -2.83
N CYS A 42 5.97 -14.51 -2.65
CA CYS A 42 7.23 -14.85 -1.98
C CYS A 42 7.00 -15.31 -0.53
N ARG A 43 6.13 -14.65 0.23
CA ARG A 43 5.75 -14.99 1.62
C ARG A 43 5.22 -16.42 1.71
N VAL A 44 4.31 -16.79 0.82
CA VAL A 44 3.72 -18.14 0.80
C VAL A 44 4.75 -19.18 0.38
N MET A 45 5.54 -18.90 -0.66
CA MET A 45 6.60 -19.79 -1.13
C MET A 45 7.68 -20.03 -0.07
N ARG A 46 8.03 -19.04 0.76
CA ARG A 46 8.99 -19.19 1.86
C ARG A 46 8.53 -20.27 2.84
N THR A 47 7.26 -20.23 3.24
CA THR A 47 6.68 -21.23 4.15
C THR A 47 6.50 -22.58 3.47
N ALA A 48 5.99 -22.61 2.23
CA ALA A 48 5.86 -23.85 1.47
C ALA A 48 7.21 -24.59 1.37
N LYS A 49 8.29 -23.87 1.02
CA LYS A 49 9.65 -24.41 0.97
C LYS A 49 10.14 -24.93 2.33
N LYS A 50 9.89 -24.20 3.43
CA LYS A 50 10.23 -24.65 4.79
C LYS A 50 9.52 -25.96 5.15
N MET A 51 8.30 -26.16 4.66
CA MET A 51 7.50 -27.37 4.87
C MET A 51 7.81 -28.49 3.87
N GLY A 52 8.69 -28.27 2.88
CA GLY A 52 8.96 -29.24 1.82
C GLY A 52 7.86 -29.38 0.77
N VAL A 53 6.96 -28.40 0.67
CA VAL A 53 5.88 -28.34 -0.33
C VAL A 53 6.39 -27.60 -1.57
N ARG A 54 6.25 -28.22 -2.75
CA ARG A 54 6.63 -27.59 -4.03
C ARG A 54 5.71 -26.44 -4.36
N SER A 55 6.27 -25.37 -4.92
CA SER A 55 5.58 -24.13 -5.22
C SER A 55 5.46 -23.89 -6.72
N VAL A 56 4.27 -23.52 -7.17
CA VAL A 56 3.99 -23.14 -8.56
C VAL A 56 3.54 -21.68 -8.59
N ALA A 57 4.29 -20.82 -9.28
CA ALA A 57 3.92 -19.44 -9.55
C ALA A 57 3.08 -19.33 -10.83
N VAL A 58 2.20 -18.33 -10.85
CA VAL A 58 1.63 -17.79 -12.09
C VAL A 58 2.15 -16.38 -12.32
N TYR A 59 2.30 -15.98 -13.58
CA TYR A 59 2.79 -14.65 -13.93
C TYR A 59 2.19 -14.09 -15.21
N SER A 60 2.04 -12.77 -15.26
CA SER A 60 1.68 -12.03 -16.47
C SER A 60 2.92 -11.60 -17.27
N ASP A 61 2.74 -11.03 -18.46
CA ASP A 61 3.85 -10.45 -19.23
C ASP A 61 4.70 -9.42 -18.44
N ALA A 62 4.06 -8.61 -17.59
CA ALA A 62 4.77 -7.62 -16.77
C ALA A 62 5.58 -8.24 -15.61
N ASP A 63 5.22 -9.44 -15.17
CA ASP A 63 5.88 -10.11 -14.04
C ASP A 63 6.89 -11.18 -14.46
N ARG A 64 7.21 -11.30 -15.75
CA ARG A 64 8.10 -12.34 -16.31
C ARG A 64 9.45 -12.45 -15.59
N HIS A 65 9.96 -11.34 -15.05
CA HIS A 65 11.24 -11.27 -14.35
C HIS A 65 11.10 -10.97 -12.85
N SER A 66 9.89 -11.01 -12.31
CA SER A 66 9.62 -10.71 -10.90
C SER A 66 10.23 -11.73 -9.96
N MET A 67 10.45 -11.29 -8.71
CA MET A 67 11.09 -12.11 -7.67
C MET A 67 10.35 -13.44 -7.41
N HIS A 68 9.01 -13.44 -7.37
CA HIS A 68 8.24 -14.65 -7.07
C HIS A 68 8.33 -15.71 -8.18
N VAL A 69 8.48 -15.28 -9.44
CA VAL A 69 8.70 -16.18 -10.58
C VAL A 69 10.05 -16.87 -10.46
N ALA A 70 11.09 -16.13 -10.09
CA ALA A 70 12.43 -16.69 -9.89
C ALA A 70 12.54 -17.56 -8.62
N MET A 71 11.63 -17.38 -7.65
CA MET A 71 11.63 -18.08 -6.38
C MET A 71 10.91 -19.45 -6.43
N ALA A 72 9.90 -19.57 -7.28
CA ALA A 72 9.09 -20.79 -7.38
C ALA A 72 9.84 -21.95 -8.02
N ASP A 73 9.40 -23.18 -7.71
CA ASP A 73 9.95 -24.39 -8.33
C ASP A 73 9.50 -24.52 -9.79
N GLU A 74 8.28 -24.05 -10.09
CA GLU A 74 7.70 -23.98 -11.44
C GLU A 74 6.98 -22.63 -11.61
N ALA A 75 6.95 -22.08 -12.81
CA ALA A 75 6.23 -20.84 -13.10
C ALA A 75 5.56 -20.88 -14.46
N TYR A 76 4.31 -20.42 -14.54
CA TYR A 76 3.49 -20.48 -15.75
C TYR A 76 2.91 -19.13 -16.13
N HIS A 77 2.97 -18.83 -17.43
CA HIS A 77 2.43 -17.60 -17.98
C HIS A 77 0.90 -17.66 -18.09
N ILE A 78 0.21 -16.63 -17.59
CA ILE A 78 -1.26 -16.52 -17.59
C ILE A 78 -1.78 -15.32 -18.41
N GLY A 79 -0.95 -14.70 -19.24
CA GLY A 79 -1.36 -13.70 -20.22
C GLY A 79 -0.87 -12.28 -19.94
N PRO A 80 -1.50 -11.26 -20.55
CA PRO A 80 -0.96 -9.91 -20.58
C PRO A 80 -1.01 -9.22 -19.21
N ALA A 81 -0.33 -8.08 -19.12
CA ALA A 81 -0.14 -7.35 -17.87
C ALA A 81 -1.44 -6.96 -17.11
N PRO A 82 -2.55 -6.53 -17.77
CA PRO A 82 -3.77 -6.19 -17.04
C PRO A 82 -4.32 -7.36 -16.22
N SER A 83 -4.54 -7.15 -14.91
CA SER A 83 -4.94 -8.21 -13.99
C SER A 83 -6.24 -8.91 -14.38
N GLN A 84 -7.20 -8.19 -14.97
CA GLN A 84 -8.47 -8.76 -15.46
C GLN A 84 -8.27 -9.87 -16.50
N GLN A 85 -7.18 -9.78 -17.27
CA GLN A 85 -6.85 -10.73 -18.33
C GLN A 85 -5.80 -11.76 -17.88
N SER A 86 -5.24 -11.63 -16.67
CA SER A 86 -4.24 -12.51 -16.07
C SER A 86 -4.69 -13.00 -14.68
N TYR A 87 -4.25 -12.37 -13.60
CA TYR A 87 -4.46 -12.86 -12.22
C TYR A 87 -5.92 -13.00 -11.77
N LEU A 88 -6.86 -12.29 -12.39
CA LEU A 88 -8.30 -12.40 -12.13
C LEU A 88 -8.99 -13.40 -13.08
N SER A 89 -8.27 -13.99 -14.03
CA SER A 89 -8.81 -15.00 -14.94
C SER A 89 -8.83 -16.37 -14.25
N MET A 90 -9.98 -16.68 -13.64
CA MET A 90 -10.22 -17.96 -12.97
C MET A 90 -9.90 -19.17 -13.85
N GLU A 91 -10.31 -19.12 -15.13
CA GLU A 91 -10.09 -20.19 -16.11
C GLU A 91 -8.60 -20.49 -16.27
N LYS A 92 -7.77 -19.47 -16.51
CA LYS A 92 -6.33 -19.64 -16.71
C LYS A 92 -5.62 -20.15 -15.46
N VAL A 93 -6.01 -19.64 -14.28
CA VAL A 93 -5.42 -20.08 -13.01
C VAL A 93 -5.77 -21.56 -12.74
N LEU A 94 -7.01 -21.98 -13.00
CA LEU A 94 -7.44 -23.38 -12.85
C LEU A 94 -6.78 -24.29 -13.89
N GLU A 95 -6.62 -23.83 -15.13
CA GLU A 95 -5.91 -24.56 -16.18
C GLU A 95 -4.46 -24.85 -15.74
N VAL A 96 -3.74 -23.83 -15.27
CA VAL A 96 -2.38 -24.02 -14.76
C VAL A 96 -2.35 -24.92 -13.53
N ALA A 97 -3.30 -24.80 -12.60
CA ALA A 97 -3.36 -25.66 -11.42
C ALA A 97 -3.48 -27.13 -11.81
N LYS A 98 -4.30 -27.45 -12.82
CA LYS A 98 -4.42 -28.79 -13.39
C LYS A 98 -3.16 -29.24 -14.12
N MET A 99 -2.63 -28.41 -15.02
CA MET A 99 -1.45 -28.73 -15.85
C MET A 99 -0.20 -28.99 -15.00
N SER A 100 0.00 -28.20 -13.95
CA SER A 100 1.12 -28.35 -13.01
C SER A 100 0.94 -29.52 -12.04
N GLY A 101 -0.25 -30.11 -11.96
CA GLY A 101 -0.59 -31.14 -10.98
C GLY A 101 -0.59 -30.60 -9.55
N SER A 102 -1.01 -29.34 -9.36
CA SER A 102 -1.09 -28.74 -8.03
C SER A 102 -2.27 -29.32 -7.25
N HIS A 103 -2.01 -29.75 -6.02
CA HIS A 103 -3.04 -30.30 -5.12
C HIS A 103 -3.93 -29.21 -4.52
N ALA A 104 -3.36 -28.01 -4.37
CA ALA A 104 -4.00 -26.89 -3.72
C ALA A 104 -3.66 -25.57 -4.40
N VAL A 105 -4.53 -24.58 -4.24
CA VAL A 105 -4.32 -23.18 -4.64
C VAL A 105 -4.33 -22.30 -3.40
N HIS A 106 -3.25 -21.55 -3.20
CA HIS A 106 -3.18 -20.50 -2.20
C HIS A 106 -3.45 -19.14 -2.88
N PRO A 107 -4.55 -18.46 -2.57
CA PRO A 107 -4.89 -17.21 -3.24
C PRO A 107 -4.13 -16.00 -2.69
N GLY A 108 -3.53 -16.11 -1.50
CA GLY A 108 -2.92 -14.97 -0.82
C GLY A 108 -4.00 -13.99 -0.36
N TYR A 109 -3.86 -12.73 -0.76
CA TYR A 109 -4.87 -11.68 -0.52
C TYR A 109 -5.13 -10.87 -1.79
N GLY A 110 -6.33 -10.29 -1.89
CA GLY A 110 -6.79 -9.65 -3.12
C GLY A 110 -6.93 -10.65 -4.27
N PHE A 111 -7.14 -10.14 -5.48
CA PHE A 111 -7.44 -10.95 -6.67
C PHE A 111 -8.60 -11.92 -6.43
N LEU A 112 -8.33 -13.22 -6.44
CA LEU A 112 -9.33 -14.29 -6.33
C LEU A 112 -9.54 -14.79 -4.89
N SER A 113 -8.88 -14.19 -3.89
CA SER A 113 -8.94 -14.67 -2.49
C SER A 113 -10.32 -14.62 -1.85
N GLU A 114 -11.17 -13.71 -2.29
CA GLU A 114 -12.53 -13.50 -1.77
C GLU A 114 -13.58 -13.75 -2.87
N ASN A 115 -13.19 -14.47 -3.93
CA ASN A 115 -14.08 -14.80 -5.03
C ASN A 115 -14.78 -16.14 -4.76
N THR A 116 -16.10 -16.09 -4.55
CA THR A 116 -16.92 -17.25 -4.21
C THR A 116 -16.92 -18.28 -5.34
N GLU A 117 -17.04 -17.82 -6.58
CA GLU A 117 -17.10 -18.66 -7.77
C GLU A 117 -15.79 -19.42 -7.98
N PHE A 118 -14.65 -18.80 -7.71
CA PHE A 118 -13.34 -19.41 -7.82
C PHE A 118 -13.12 -20.51 -6.77
N ALA A 119 -13.50 -20.26 -5.52
CA ALA A 119 -13.41 -21.28 -4.46
C ALA A 119 -14.30 -22.50 -4.79
N GLU A 120 -15.50 -22.28 -5.34
CA GLU A 120 -16.37 -23.35 -5.78
C GLU A 120 -15.82 -24.11 -7.00
N ALA A 121 -15.24 -23.39 -7.97
CA ALA A 121 -14.62 -23.99 -9.13
C ALA A 121 -13.40 -24.85 -8.74
N CYS A 122 -12.55 -24.41 -7.80
CA CYS A 122 -11.46 -25.23 -7.25
C CYS A 122 -12.00 -26.56 -6.70
N LYS A 123 -13.06 -26.50 -5.90
CA LYS A 123 -13.70 -27.69 -5.31
C LYS A 123 -14.27 -28.64 -6.37
N GLN A 124 -14.93 -28.12 -7.41
CA GLN A 124 -15.46 -28.92 -8.51
C GLN A 124 -14.36 -29.66 -9.28
N GLU A 125 -13.18 -29.06 -9.36
CA GLU A 125 -12.00 -29.61 -10.03
C GLU A 125 -11.11 -30.47 -9.12
N GLY A 126 -11.53 -30.70 -7.87
CA GLY A 126 -10.77 -31.50 -6.90
C GLY A 126 -9.49 -30.82 -6.39
N ILE A 127 -9.37 -29.50 -6.57
CA ILE A 127 -8.25 -28.69 -6.11
C ILE A 127 -8.62 -28.06 -4.77
N ILE A 128 -7.75 -28.19 -3.77
CA ILE A 128 -7.98 -27.62 -2.44
C ILE A 128 -7.80 -26.09 -2.52
N PHE A 129 -8.87 -25.34 -2.26
CA PHE A 129 -8.76 -23.90 -2.04
C PHE A 129 -8.25 -23.65 -0.60
N ILE A 130 -7.06 -23.07 -0.46
CA ILE A 130 -6.47 -22.77 0.85
C ILE A 130 -7.07 -21.46 1.37
N GLY A 131 -8.21 -21.58 2.04
CA GLY A 131 -8.98 -20.46 2.57
C GLY A 131 -10.34 -20.94 3.11
N PRO A 132 -11.23 -19.99 3.44
CA PRO A 132 -12.56 -20.34 3.93
C PRO A 132 -13.43 -20.99 2.85
N PRO A 133 -14.48 -21.73 3.25
CA PRO A 133 -15.40 -22.33 2.30
C PRO A 133 -16.16 -21.26 1.51
N SER A 134 -16.60 -21.60 0.28
CA SER A 134 -17.33 -20.70 -0.62
C SER A 134 -18.60 -20.11 0.02
N SER A 135 -19.25 -20.84 0.94
CA SER A 135 -20.38 -20.34 1.73
C SER A 135 -19.98 -19.18 2.65
N ALA A 136 -18.88 -19.31 3.40
CA ALA A 136 -18.43 -18.27 4.32
C ALA A 136 -17.99 -17.00 3.57
N ILE A 137 -17.32 -17.15 2.42
CA ILE A 137 -16.95 -16.02 1.54
C ILE A 137 -18.22 -15.27 1.10
N ARG A 138 -19.23 -16.01 0.64
CA ARG A 138 -20.51 -15.42 0.19
C ARG A 138 -21.25 -14.71 1.31
N ASP A 139 -21.37 -15.36 2.46
CA ASP A 139 -22.12 -14.86 3.61
C ASP A 139 -21.52 -13.56 4.14
N MET A 140 -20.19 -13.44 4.11
CA MET A 140 -19.46 -12.24 4.56
C MET A 140 -19.31 -11.16 3.49
N GLY A 141 -19.41 -11.51 2.20
CA GLY A 141 -19.27 -10.55 1.09
C GLY A 141 -20.41 -9.54 0.96
N ILE A 142 -21.58 -9.81 1.56
CA ILE A 142 -22.74 -8.91 1.54
C ILE A 142 -22.94 -8.30 2.93
N LYS A 143 -22.88 -6.97 3.04
CA LYS A 143 -22.95 -6.23 4.33
C LYS A 143 -24.23 -6.50 5.13
N SER A 144 -25.38 -6.56 4.48
CA SER A 144 -26.65 -6.83 5.16
C SER A 144 -26.71 -8.26 5.70
N THR A 145 -26.32 -9.24 4.88
CA THR A 145 -26.25 -10.66 5.27
C THR A 145 -25.28 -10.88 6.42
N SER A 146 -24.05 -10.34 6.31
CA SER A 146 -23.04 -10.47 7.36
C SER A 146 -23.50 -9.89 8.68
N LYS A 147 -24.11 -8.69 8.67
CA LYS A 147 -24.65 -8.08 9.89
C LYS A 147 -25.77 -8.88 10.54
N HIS A 148 -26.68 -9.46 9.76
CA HIS A 148 -27.73 -10.33 10.30
C HIS A 148 -27.13 -11.57 10.98
N ILE A 149 -26.13 -12.21 10.34
CA ILE A 149 -25.44 -13.38 10.91
C ILE A 149 -24.70 -12.98 12.20
N MET A 150 -23.98 -11.86 12.20
CA MET A 150 -23.24 -11.37 13.36
C MET A 150 -24.15 -11.00 14.53
N SER A 151 -25.27 -10.32 14.25
CA SER A 151 -26.28 -10.00 15.25
C SER A 151 -26.88 -11.27 15.88
N ALA A 152 -27.25 -12.25 15.04
CA ALA A 152 -27.76 -13.54 15.51
C ALA A 152 -26.72 -14.33 16.33
N ALA A 153 -25.43 -14.17 16.02
CA ALA A 153 -24.31 -14.76 16.76
C ALA A 153 -23.95 -14.01 18.07
N GLY A 154 -24.65 -12.91 18.39
CA GLY A 154 -24.39 -12.09 19.56
C GLY A 154 -23.08 -11.30 19.50
N VAL A 155 -22.58 -11.02 18.29
CA VAL A 155 -21.45 -10.13 18.06
C VAL A 155 -21.97 -8.68 18.08
N PRO A 156 -21.34 -7.77 18.84
CA PRO A 156 -21.77 -6.37 18.86
C PRO A 156 -21.74 -5.77 17.45
N ILE A 157 -22.86 -5.25 16.98
CA ILE A 157 -22.96 -4.53 15.70
C ILE A 157 -23.31 -3.07 15.96
N ILE A 158 -22.91 -2.20 15.04
CA ILE A 158 -23.29 -0.79 15.14
C ILE A 158 -24.80 -0.65 14.93
N GLY A 159 -25.45 0.16 15.78
CA GLY A 159 -26.87 0.46 15.65
C GLY A 159 -27.16 1.09 14.29
N GLY A 160 -28.16 0.57 13.57
CA GLY A 160 -28.45 1.00 12.22
C GLY A 160 -29.72 0.38 11.65
N TYR A 161 -30.18 0.94 10.54
CA TYR A 161 -31.29 0.43 9.75
C TYR A 161 -30.79 -0.19 8.44
N HIS A 162 -31.22 -1.43 8.21
CA HIS A 162 -30.80 -2.28 7.10
C HIS A 162 -32.00 -2.98 6.42
N GLY A 163 -33.21 -2.44 6.63
CA GLY A 163 -34.45 -3.04 6.16
C GLY A 163 -34.72 -2.83 4.66
N GLU A 164 -35.73 -3.54 4.16
CA GLU A 164 -36.12 -3.52 2.75
C GLU A 164 -36.84 -2.23 2.32
N ASP A 165 -37.46 -1.51 3.25
CA ASP A 165 -38.09 -0.22 2.93
C ASP A 165 -37.01 0.86 2.77
N GLN A 166 -36.74 1.18 1.51
CA GLN A 166 -35.75 2.15 1.05
C GLN A 166 -36.34 3.53 0.75
N SER A 167 -37.56 3.82 1.19
CA SER A 167 -38.16 5.15 1.01
C SER A 167 -37.44 6.22 1.82
N ASP A 168 -37.30 7.42 1.25
CA ASP A 168 -36.56 8.53 1.87
C ASP A 168 -37.12 8.89 3.25
N LYS A 169 -38.46 8.87 3.38
CA LYS A 169 -39.15 9.10 4.66
C LYS A 169 -38.79 8.06 5.71
N ARG A 170 -38.68 6.77 5.32
CA ARG A 170 -38.31 5.71 6.25
C ARG A 170 -36.85 5.86 6.68
N LEU A 171 -35.94 6.04 5.73
CA LEU A 171 -34.52 6.20 6.01
C LEU A 171 -34.23 7.42 6.91
N GLN A 172 -34.93 8.54 6.68
CA GLN A 172 -34.82 9.74 7.52
C GLN A 172 -35.39 9.52 8.93
N ALA A 173 -36.54 8.85 9.06
CA ALA A 173 -37.10 8.52 10.37
C ALA A 173 -36.18 7.60 11.19
N GLU A 174 -35.55 6.62 10.53
CA GLU A 174 -34.57 5.72 11.14
C GLU A 174 -33.30 6.48 11.55
N ALA A 175 -32.79 7.38 10.70
CA ALA A 175 -31.68 8.26 11.05
C ALA A 175 -31.97 9.09 12.31
N ALA A 176 -33.17 9.66 12.41
CA ALA A 176 -33.61 10.40 13.59
C ALA A 176 -33.73 9.51 14.84
N GLN A 177 -34.17 8.26 14.70
CA GLN A 177 -34.27 7.29 15.79
C GLN A 177 -32.89 6.82 16.29
N ILE A 178 -31.94 6.57 15.37
CA ILE A 178 -30.55 6.23 15.68
C ILE A 178 -29.85 7.41 16.37
N GLY A 179 -30.21 8.63 15.96
CA GLY A 179 -29.67 9.89 16.46
C GLY A 179 -28.41 10.31 15.70
N TYR A 180 -28.41 11.56 15.24
CA TYR A 180 -27.29 12.17 14.51
C TYR A 180 -26.02 12.34 15.36
N PRO A 181 -24.81 12.38 14.75
CA PRO A 181 -24.54 12.13 13.34
C PRO A 181 -24.75 10.65 12.96
N VAL A 182 -25.15 10.42 11.70
CA VAL A 182 -25.33 9.08 11.10
C VAL A 182 -24.50 8.94 9.82
N MET A 183 -24.12 7.72 9.50
CA MET A 183 -23.42 7.37 8.28
C MET A 183 -24.36 6.62 7.34
N ILE A 184 -24.46 7.13 6.11
CA ILE A 184 -25.20 6.52 5.00
C ILE A 184 -24.19 5.73 4.18
N LYS A 185 -24.46 4.45 3.92
CA LYS A 185 -23.58 3.55 3.16
C LYS A 185 -24.36 2.79 2.11
N ALA A 186 -23.78 2.56 0.94
CA ALA A 186 -24.30 1.60 -0.02
C ALA A 186 -24.19 0.16 0.51
N VAL A 187 -25.20 -0.68 0.23
CA VAL A 187 -25.18 -2.11 0.58
C VAL A 187 -24.08 -2.86 -0.14
N ARG A 188 -23.94 -2.58 -1.45
CA ARG A 188 -22.88 -3.13 -2.29
C ARG A 188 -21.74 -2.13 -2.40
N GLY A 189 -20.51 -2.63 -2.24
CA GLY A 189 -19.28 -1.84 -2.42
C GLY A 189 -18.36 -1.86 -1.20
N GLY A 190 -17.05 -1.80 -1.46
CA GLY A 190 -15.97 -1.69 -0.48
C GLY A 190 -15.13 -0.42 -0.70
N GLY A 191 -14.19 -0.14 0.20
CA GLY A 191 -13.22 0.96 0.04
C GLY A 191 -13.80 2.37 0.21
N GLY A 192 -14.93 2.50 0.91
CA GLY A 192 -15.53 3.78 1.28
C GLY A 192 -16.28 4.54 0.18
N LYS A 193 -16.39 3.99 -1.03
CA LYS A 193 -17.21 4.54 -2.12
C LYS A 193 -18.69 4.52 -1.76
N GLY A 194 -19.39 5.63 -1.96
CA GLY A 194 -20.81 5.78 -1.66
C GLY A 194 -21.13 5.94 -0.16
N MET A 195 -20.15 6.33 0.66
CA MET A 195 -20.37 6.67 2.07
C MET A 195 -20.56 8.18 2.24
N ARG A 196 -21.56 8.59 3.02
CA ARG A 196 -21.79 9.99 3.41
C ARG A 196 -22.09 10.09 4.89
N ILE A 197 -21.75 11.22 5.50
CA ILE A 197 -22.07 11.52 6.89
C ILE A 197 -23.16 12.59 6.86
N ALA A 198 -24.30 12.29 7.47
CA ALA A 198 -25.34 13.28 7.71
C ALA A 198 -25.22 13.74 9.17
N SER A 199 -24.93 15.03 9.36
CA SER A 199 -24.70 15.59 10.69
C SER A 199 -26.01 16.02 11.39
N SER A 200 -27.08 16.21 10.62
CA SER A 200 -28.39 16.63 11.13
C SER A 200 -29.51 16.19 10.19
N ASP A 201 -30.75 16.31 10.66
CA ASP A 201 -31.94 15.96 9.88
C ASP A 201 -32.10 16.80 8.60
N ALA A 202 -31.70 18.08 8.65
CA ALA A 202 -31.79 18.98 7.51
C ALA A 202 -30.83 18.62 6.36
N ASP A 203 -29.70 17.97 6.69
CA ASP A 203 -28.65 17.57 5.74
C ASP A 203 -28.88 16.14 5.19
N PHE A 204 -29.71 15.33 5.87
CA PHE A 204 -29.86 13.91 5.58
C PHE A 204 -30.24 13.60 4.12
N LEU A 205 -31.25 14.28 3.57
CA LEU A 205 -31.75 14.00 2.23
C LEU A 205 -30.72 14.35 1.14
N GLU A 206 -29.96 15.43 1.33
CA GLU A 206 -28.89 15.81 0.40
C GLU A 206 -27.77 14.76 0.38
N GLN A 207 -27.34 14.32 1.56
CA GLN A 207 -26.33 13.26 1.70
C GLN A 207 -26.81 11.92 1.14
N LEU A 208 -28.08 11.56 1.34
CA LEU A 208 -28.68 10.34 0.80
C LEU A 208 -28.68 10.34 -0.73
N GLU A 209 -29.11 11.42 -1.36
CA GLU A 209 -29.07 11.62 -2.82
C GLU A 209 -27.63 11.55 -3.36
N SER A 210 -26.68 12.16 -2.65
CA SER A 210 -25.25 12.09 -2.98
C SER A 210 -24.72 10.65 -2.93
N ALA A 211 -25.03 9.91 -1.86
CA ALA A 211 -24.62 8.52 -1.68
C ALA A 211 -25.22 7.59 -2.77
N ARG A 212 -26.51 7.73 -3.07
CA ARG A 212 -27.18 6.94 -4.13
C ARG A 212 -26.61 7.20 -5.52
N ARG A 213 -26.30 8.45 -5.87
CA ARG A 213 -25.69 8.77 -7.17
C ARG A 213 -24.33 8.09 -7.33
N GLU A 214 -23.51 8.09 -6.29
CA GLU A 214 -22.21 7.44 -6.31
C GLU A 214 -22.34 5.91 -6.37
N ALA A 215 -23.27 5.33 -5.61
CA ALA A 215 -23.52 3.89 -5.60
C ALA A 215 -24.06 3.38 -6.95
N ARG A 216 -25.02 4.09 -7.57
CA ARG A 216 -25.50 3.75 -8.92
C ARG A 216 -24.38 3.80 -9.95
N LYS A 217 -23.53 4.82 -9.89
CA LYS A 217 -22.38 4.98 -10.79
C LYS A 217 -21.35 3.85 -10.61
N SER A 218 -21.11 3.42 -9.38
CA SER A 218 -20.01 2.51 -9.05
C SER A 218 -20.42 1.03 -9.04
N PHE A 219 -21.66 0.73 -8.64
CA PHE A 219 -22.11 -0.62 -8.34
C PHE A 219 -23.45 -0.98 -9.00
N ASN A 220 -24.06 -0.06 -9.74
CA ASN A 220 -25.40 -0.21 -10.33
C ASN A 220 -26.44 -0.67 -9.28
N ASP A 221 -26.32 -0.15 -8.06
CA ASP A 221 -27.18 -0.42 -6.90
C ASP A 221 -27.45 0.90 -6.17
N ASP A 222 -28.67 1.08 -5.67
CA ASP A 222 -29.10 2.26 -4.92
C ASP A 222 -29.68 1.94 -3.54
N VAL A 223 -29.57 0.68 -3.09
CA VAL A 223 -29.94 0.27 -1.74
C VAL A 223 -28.93 0.78 -0.73
N MET A 224 -29.44 1.46 0.30
CA MET A 224 -28.68 2.15 1.34
C MET A 224 -28.88 1.53 2.72
N LEU A 225 -27.87 1.69 3.56
CA LEU A 225 -27.83 1.38 4.98
C LEU A 225 -27.61 2.70 5.74
N VAL A 226 -28.29 2.86 6.88
CA VAL A 226 -28.09 3.99 7.79
C VAL A 226 -27.53 3.46 9.09
N GLU A 227 -26.40 3.98 9.54
CA GLU A 227 -25.70 3.51 10.74
C GLU A 227 -25.37 4.68 11.65
N LYS A 228 -25.25 4.42 12.95
CA LYS A 228 -24.67 5.41 13.86
C LYS A 228 -23.27 5.78 13.38
N PHE A 229 -22.94 7.07 13.35
CA PHE A 229 -21.57 7.49 13.10
C PHE A 229 -20.78 7.44 14.43
N VAL A 230 -19.64 6.76 14.44
CA VAL A 230 -18.68 6.79 15.55
C VAL A 230 -17.67 7.87 15.23
N GLU A 231 -17.58 8.88 16.09
CA GLU A 231 -16.61 9.96 15.95
C GLU A 231 -15.22 9.48 16.34
N ASP A 232 -14.21 9.88 15.55
CA ASP A 232 -12.80 9.56 15.72
C ASP A 232 -12.49 8.12 16.17
N PRO A 233 -13.00 7.11 15.44
CA PRO A 233 -12.85 5.74 15.85
C PRO A 233 -11.43 5.24 15.65
N ARG A 234 -11.11 4.17 16.38
CA ARG A 234 -9.99 3.28 16.08
C ARG A 234 -10.45 2.14 15.19
N HIS A 235 -9.64 1.83 14.18
CA HIS A 235 -9.82 0.62 13.38
C HIS A 235 -9.03 -0.49 14.05
N VAL A 236 -9.73 -1.37 14.77
CA VAL A 236 -9.12 -2.51 15.47
C VAL A 236 -9.62 -3.79 14.84
N GLU A 237 -8.73 -4.72 14.54
CA GLU A 237 -9.10 -5.97 13.88
C GLU A 237 -8.51 -7.17 14.61
N VAL A 238 -9.20 -8.31 14.57
CA VAL A 238 -8.77 -9.53 15.25
C VAL A 238 -8.42 -10.59 14.24
N GLN A 239 -7.22 -11.14 14.36
CA GLN A 239 -6.84 -12.34 13.61
C GLN A 239 -7.61 -13.54 14.16
N VAL A 240 -8.36 -14.23 13.30
CA VAL A 240 -8.99 -15.51 13.64
C VAL A 240 -8.43 -16.63 12.78
N PHE A 241 -8.50 -17.85 13.31
CA PHE A 241 -8.13 -19.06 12.60
C PHE A 241 -9.13 -20.16 12.90
N GLY A 242 -9.75 -20.72 11.86
CA GLY A 242 -10.69 -21.84 11.97
C GLY A 242 -10.13 -23.11 11.31
N ASP A 243 -10.53 -24.29 11.79
CA ASP A 243 -10.24 -25.57 11.15
C ASP A 243 -11.50 -26.27 10.62
N MET A 244 -11.31 -27.34 9.86
CA MET A 244 -12.43 -28.14 9.32
C MET A 244 -13.19 -28.94 10.40
N HIS A 245 -12.70 -28.95 11.64
CA HIS A 245 -13.25 -29.70 12.77
C HIS A 245 -14.16 -28.84 13.64
N GLY A 246 -14.42 -27.58 13.24
CA GLY A 246 -15.25 -26.62 13.97
C GLY A 246 -14.52 -25.90 15.11
N ASN A 247 -13.21 -26.07 15.23
CA ASN A 247 -12.41 -25.29 16.17
C ASN A 247 -12.11 -23.91 15.57
N ALA A 248 -12.06 -22.90 16.42
CA ALA A 248 -11.62 -21.56 16.05
C ALA A 248 -10.93 -20.87 17.23
N VAL A 249 -9.86 -20.16 16.95
CA VAL A 249 -9.05 -19.38 17.90
C VAL A 249 -8.81 -17.97 17.37
N TYR A 250 -8.47 -17.03 18.25
CA TYR A 250 -7.99 -15.70 17.90
C TYR A 250 -6.51 -15.53 18.25
N LEU A 251 -5.78 -14.78 17.42
CA LEU A 251 -4.35 -14.45 17.58
C LEU A 251 -4.18 -12.94 17.85
N PHE A 252 -4.91 -12.49 18.87
CA PHE A 252 -4.99 -11.10 19.33
C PHE A 252 -5.43 -10.09 18.25
N GLU A 253 -5.47 -8.83 18.65
CA GLU A 253 -5.87 -7.71 17.82
C GLU A 253 -4.69 -6.96 17.22
N ARG A 254 -4.98 -6.28 16.11
CA ARG A 254 -4.12 -5.29 15.48
C ARG A 254 -4.85 -3.96 15.47
N ASP A 255 -4.10 -2.87 15.64
CA ASP A 255 -4.58 -1.53 15.37
C ASP A 255 -4.09 -1.07 14.00
N CYS A 256 -5.03 -0.73 13.14
CA CYS A 256 -4.81 -0.27 11.77
C CYS A 256 -5.39 1.13 11.56
N SER A 257 -5.56 1.91 12.64
CA SER A 257 -6.20 3.23 12.60
C SER A 257 -5.46 4.21 11.72
N VAL A 258 -4.13 4.12 11.64
CA VAL A 258 -3.33 5.01 10.80
C VAL A 258 -3.44 4.60 9.34
N GLN A 259 -4.37 5.25 8.65
CA GLN A 259 -4.71 5.00 7.26
C GLN A 259 -4.90 6.30 6.47
N ARG A 260 -4.59 6.27 5.17
CA ARG A 260 -4.82 7.38 4.22
C ARG A 260 -5.89 6.96 3.23
N ARG A 261 -7.04 7.65 3.17
CA ARG A 261 -8.15 7.33 2.23
C ARG A 261 -8.50 5.83 2.24
N HIS A 262 -8.61 5.25 3.44
CA HIS A 262 -8.87 3.81 3.68
C HIS A 262 -7.73 2.83 3.30
N GLN A 263 -6.55 3.33 2.95
CA GLN A 263 -5.33 2.52 2.79
C GLN A 263 -4.53 2.52 4.09
N LYS A 264 -4.35 1.36 4.71
CA LYS A 264 -3.56 1.18 5.93
C LYS A 264 -2.07 1.51 5.64
N ILE A 265 -1.42 2.25 6.55
CA ILE A 265 -0.06 2.77 6.38
C ILE A 265 0.91 2.14 7.39
N ILE A 266 0.56 2.24 8.68
CA ILE A 266 1.27 1.58 9.79
C ILE A 266 0.24 0.79 10.60
N GLU A 267 0.56 -0.46 10.83
CA GLU A 267 -0.20 -1.38 11.66
C GLU A 267 0.61 -1.78 12.88
N GLU A 268 -0.07 -2.03 13.99
CA GLU A 268 0.60 -2.48 15.21
C GLU A 268 -0.17 -3.55 15.94
N ALA A 269 0.54 -4.43 16.64
CA ALA A 269 -0.04 -5.48 17.48
C ALA A 269 0.79 -5.66 18.75
N PRO A 270 0.17 -5.76 19.94
CA PRO A 270 -1.26 -5.53 20.20
C PRO A 270 -1.66 -4.05 20.03
N GLY A 271 -2.96 -3.74 20.04
CA GLY A 271 -3.43 -2.36 19.94
C GLY A 271 -3.11 -1.55 21.22
N PRO A 272 -2.63 -0.28 21.09
CA PRO A 272 -2.22 0.51 22.26
C PRO A 272 -3.40 0.83 23.17
N GLY A 273 -3.20 0.85 24.49
CA GLY A 273 -4.23 1.24 25.47
C GLY A 273 -5.39 0.25 25.67
N ILE A 274 -5.43 -0.87 24.92
CA ILE A 274 -6.48 -1.89 25.07
C ILE A 274 -6.17 -2.78 26.29
N SER A 275 -7.09 -2.79 27.26
CA SER A 275 -6.96 -3.61 28.47
C SER A 275 -7.09 -5.11 28.17
N PRO A 276 -6.50 -6.00 28.99
CA PRO A 276 -6.64 -7.45 28.81
C PRO A 276 -8.10 -7.94 28.79
N GLU A 277 -8.99 -7.31 29.55
CA GLU A 277 -10.41 -7.68 29.56
C GLU A 277 -11.10 -7.32 28.25
N VAL A 278 -10.88 -6.10 27.74
CA VAL A 278 -11.45 -5.68 26.44
C VAL A 278 -10.88 -6.54 25.32
N ARG A 279 -9.57 -6.81 25.33
CA ARG A 279 -8.90 -7.70 24.38
C ARG A 279 -9.52 -9.09 24.34
N ARG A 280 -9.78 -9.69 25.51
CA ARG A 280 -10.47 -10.99 25.59
C ARG A 280 -11.88 -10.92 25.01
N LYS A 281 -12.67 -9.90 25.36
CA LYS A 281 -14.04 -9.71 24.81
C LYS A 281 -14.02 -9.57 23.29
N LEU A 282 -13.06 -8.81 22.75
CA LEU A 282 -12.86 -8.60 21.31
C LEU A 282 -12.51 -9.93 20.61
N GLY A 283 -11.56 -10.69 21.19
CA GLY A 283 -11.15 -12.00 20.69
C GLY A 283 -12.28 -13.03 20.70
N GLU A 284 -13.02 -13.11 21.80
CA GLU A 284 -14.19 -14.00 21.93
C GLU A 284 -15.31 -13.64 20.94
N ALA A 285 -15.55 -12.33 20.72
CA ALA A 285 -16.51 -11.87 19.72
C ALA A 285 -16.07 -12.27 18.30
N ALA A 286 -14.79 -12.14 17.97
CA ALA A 286 -14.23 -12.56 16.69
C ALA A 286 -14.32 -14.09 16.48
N VAL A 287 -14.07 -14.90 17.51
CA VAL A 287 -14.26 -16.36 17.43
C VAL A 287 -15.72 -16.73 17.25
N LYS A 288 -16.66 -16.03 17.90
CA LYS A 288 -18.10 -16.22 17.66
C LYS A 288 -18.47 -15.91 16.22
N ALA A 289 -17.96 -14.81 15.67
CA ALA A 289 -18.14 -14.45 14.27
C ALA A 289 -17.65 -15.56 13.32
N ALA A 290 -16.44 -16.05 13.53
CA ALA A 290 -15.87 -17.14 12.74
C ALA A 290 -16.68 -18.44 12.83
N LYS A 291 -17.13 -18.82 14.04
CA LYS A 291 -17.95 -20.02 14.24
C LYS A 291 -19.33 -19.91 13.61
N ALA A 292 -19.93 -18.71 13.58
CA ALA A 292 -21.26 -18.48 13.01
C ALA A 292 -21.34 -18.82 11.51
N VAL A 293 -20.21 -18.74 10.80
CA VAL A 293 -20.11 -19.03 9.36
C VAL A 293 -19.32 -20.30 9.04
N ASN A 294 -19.00 -21.12 10.06
CA ASN A 294 -18.16 -22.31 9.94
C ASN A 294 -16.83 -22.00 9.21
N TYR A 295 -16.18 -20.94 9.64
CA TYR A 295 -14.99 -20.40 8.99
C TYR A 295 -13.81 -21.39 9.04
N VAL A 296 -13.00 -21.42 7.97
CA VAL A 296 -11.80 -22.29 7.86
C VAL A 296 -10.62 -21.45 7.35
N GLY A 297 -9.42 -21.74 7.86
CA GLY A 297 -8.20 -21.02 7.51
C GLY A 297 -8.07 -19.69 8.27
N ALA A 298 -7.21 -18.81 7.75
CA ALA A 298 -7.00 -17.48 8.30
C ALA A 298 -8.11 -16.51 7.88
N GLY A 299 -8.58 -15.70 8.82
CA GLY A 299 -9.53 -14.63 8.58
C GLY A 299 -9.29 -13.46 9.51
N THR A 300 -9.89 -12.31 9.22
CA THR A 300 -9.81 -11.15 10.11
C THR A 300 -11.18 -10.55 10.29
N VAL A 301 -11.56 -10.35 11.56
CA VAL A 301 -12.80 -9.67 11.93
C VAL A 301 -12.44 -8.22 12.27
N GLU A 302 -12.92 -7.28 11.48
CA GLU A 302 -12.66 -5.86 11.65
C GLU A 302 -13.73 -5.22 12.53
N PHE A 303 -13.28 -4.40 13.50
CA PHE A 303 -14.11 -3.67 14.43
C PHE A 303 -13.79 -2.17 14.37
N ILE A 304 -14.83 -1.37 14.57
CA ILE A 304 -14.71 0.05 14.90
C ILE A 304 -14.79 0.15 16.42
N MET A 305 -13.77 0.75 17.03
CA MET A 305 -13.69 0.98 18.48
C MET A 305 -13.82 2.47 18.79
N ASP A 306 -14.72 2.82 19.71
CA ASP A 306 -14.89 4.20 20.18
C ASP A 306 -13.89 4.57 21.29
N ALA A 307 -13.87 5.84 21.69
CA ALA A 307 -12.98 6.36 22.74
C ALA A 307 -13.20 5.70 24.12
N ASN A 308 -14.36 5.07 24.37
CA ASN A 308 -14.66 4.35 25.59
C ASN A 308 -14.33 2.84 25.49
N HIS A 309 -13.68 2.42 24.40
CA HIS A 309 -13.38 1.04 24.06
C HIS A 309 -14.61 0.15 23.85
N ASN A 310 -15.79 0.73 23.55
CA ASN A 310 -16.87 -0.06 22.98
C ASN A 310 -16.52 -0.36 21.52
N PHE A 311 -16.72 -1.60 21.10
CA PHE A 311 -16.37 -2.05 19.77
C PHE A 311 -17.60 -2.60 19.05
N TYR A 312 -17.61 -2.40 17.74
CA TYR A 312 -18.73 -2.78 16.87
C TYR A 312 -18.17 -3.44 15.61
N PHE A 313 -18.73 -4.58 15.24
CA PHE A 313 -18.39 -5.32 14.03
C PHE A 313 -18.60 -4.43 12.79
N MET A 314 -17.57 -4.35 11.97
CA MET A 314 -17.60 -3.65 10.69
C MET A 314 -17.77 -4.64 9.55
N GLU A 315 -16.81 -5.55 9.40
CA GLU A 315 -16.81 -6.58 8.36
C GLU A 315 -15.87 -7.74 8.74
N MET A 316 -15.90 -8.81 7.96
CA MET A 316 -14.98 -9.92 8.09
C MET A 316 -14.29 -10.15 6.74
N ASN A 317 -12.98 -9.95 6.70
CA ASN A 317 -12.16 -10.22 5.53
C ASN A 317 -11.87 -11.72 5.48
N THR A 318 -12.35 -12.38 4.43
CA THR A 318 -12.35 -13.85 4.34
C THR A 318 -11.06 -14.40 3.73
N ARG A 319 -9.92 -13.89 4.23
CA ARG A 319 -8.57 -14.14 3.71
C ARG A 319 -7.49 -13.86 4.75
N LEU A 320 -6.25 -14.20 4.42
CA LEU A 320 -5.08 -13.69 5.14
C LEU A 320 -5.00 -12.16 4.94
N GLN A 321 -4.74 -11.40 5.99
CA GLN A 321 -4.52 -9.96 5.87
C GLN A 321 -3.08 -9.63 5.47
N VAL A 322 -2.87 -8.44 4.91
CA VAL A 322 -1.54 -8.00 4.47
C VAL A 322 -0.60 -7.91 5.68
N GLU A 323 -1.13 -7.33 6.76
CA GLU A 323 -0.55 -7.04 8.06
C GLU A 323 -0.54 -8.24 9.03
N HIS A 324 -0.80 -9.46 8.54
CA HIS A 324 -0.65 -10.66 9.36
C HIS A 324 0.74 -10.84 10.03
N PRO A 325 1.87 -10.33 9.48
CA PRO A 325 3.17 -10.48 10.13
C PRO A 325 3.23 -9.88 11.53
N VAL A 326 2.51 -8.79 11.85
CA VAL A 326 2.55 -8.26 13.23
C VAL A 326 1.93 -9.23 14.23
N SER A 327 0.88 -9.95 13.84
CA SER A 327 0.29 -11.03 14.65
C SER A 327 1.25 -12.21 14.79
N GLU A 328 1.97 -12.58 13.72
CA GLU A 328 3.00 -13.63 13.77
C GLU A 328 4.14 -13.26 14.72
N MET A 329 4.63 -12.02 14.69
CA MET A 329 5.74 -11.58 15.52
C MET A 329 5.40 -11.59 17.02
N ILE A 330 4.17 -11.25 17.41
CA ILE A 330 3.77 -11.25 18.83
C ILE A 330 3.34 -12.62 19.36
N THR A 331 3.01 -13.58 18.48
CA THR A 331 2.56 -14.93 18.88
C THR A 331 3.59 -16.03 18.61
N GLY A 332 4.61 -15.75 17.78
CA GLY A 332 5.56 -16.76 17.33
C GLY A 332 4.97 -17.79 16.37
N THR A 333 3.84 -17.49 15.72
CA THR A 333 3.16 -18.40 14.80
C THR A 333 3.53 -18.13 13.33
N ASP A 334 3.30 -19.12 12.46
CA ASP A 334 3.34 -18.96 11.00
C ASP A 334 1.93 -19.28 10.48
N LEU A 335 1.19 -18.23 10.12
CA LEU A 335 -0.21 -18.33 9.72
C LEU A 335 -0.36 -19.02 8.36
N VAL A 336 0.61 -18.87 7.46
CA VAL A 336 0.63 -19.59 6.18
C VAL A 336 0.85 -21.09 6.41
N GLU A 337 1.71 -21.44 7.37
CA GLU A 337 1.92 -22.84 7.76
C GLU A 337 0.62 -23.45 8.30
N TRP A 338 -0.08 -22.73 9.16
CA TRP A 338 -1.39 -23.16 9.66
C TRP A 338 -2.42 -23.28 8.54
N GLN A 339 -2.39 -22.40 7.54
CA GLN A 339 -3.31 -22.45 6.40
C GLN A 339 -3.10 -23.74 5.61
N LEU A 340 -1.84 -24.12 5.35
CA LEU A 340 -1.51 -25.37 4.65
C LEU A 340 -1.92 -26.61 5.46
N ARG A 341 -1.64 -26.63 6.77
CA ARG A 341 -2.02 -27.76 7.66
C ARG A 341 -3.55 -27.93 7.74
N VAL A 342 -4.27 -26.85 7.98
CA VAL A 342 -5.74 -26.89 8.07
C VAL A 342 -6.37 -27.27 6.73
N ALA A 343 -5.83 -26.76 5.61
CA ALA A 343 -6.28 -27.14 4.27
C ALA A 343 -6.02 -28.64 3.97
N ALA A 344 -4.99 -29.23 4.56
CA ALA A 344 -4.71 -30.67 4.54
C ALA A 344 -5.65 -31.50 5.45
N GLY A 345 -6.55 -30.86 6.19
CA GLY A 345 -7.51 -31.50 7.11
C GLY A 345 -6.99 -31.69 8.53
N GLU A 346 -5.84 -31.13 8.89
CA GLU A 346 -5.34 -31.13 10.27
C GLU A 346 -6.21 -30.24 11.18
N ARG A 347 -6.11 -30.48 12.49
CA ARG A 347 -6.66 -29.59 13.51
C ARG A 347 -5.74 -28.40 13.74
N LEU A 348 -6.26 -27.36 14.39
CA LEU A 348 -5.44 -26.24 14.86
C LEU A 348 -4.25 -26.74 15.70
N PRO A 349 -3.02 -26.26 15.44
CA PRO A 349 -1.83 -26.71 16.20
C PRO A 349 -1.84 -26.31 17.67
N LEU A 350 -2.53 -25.23 18.02
CA LEU A 350 -2.60 -24.67 19.38
C LEU A 350 -4.06 -24.43 19.79
N LEU A 351 -4.36 -24.58 21.08
CA LEU A 351 -5.61 -24.14 21.67
C LEU A 351 -5.54 -22.65 22.03
N GLN A 352 -6.68 -22.04 22.34
CA GLN A 352 -6.74 -20.60 22.65
C GLN A 352 -5.81 -20.20 23.82
N ASP A 353 -5.72 -21.04 24.85
CA ASP A 353 -4.91 -20.77 26.04
C ASP A 353 -3.41 -20.99 25.81
N ASP A 354 -3.02 -21.68 24.72
CA ASP A 354 -1.62 -21.89 24.34
C ASP A 354 -1.05 -20.73 23.51
N ILE A 355 -1.91 -19.83 23.02
CA ILE A 355 -1.50 -18.67 22.21
C ILE A 355 -1.10 -17.53 23.13
N ILE A 356 0.21 -17.34 23.29
CA ILE A 356 0.78 -16.36 24.21
C ILE A 356 1.04 -15.03 23.49
N LEU A 357 0.66 -13.93 24.13
CA LEU A 357 0.99 -12.58 23.69
C LEU A 357 2.39 -12.22 24.20
N GLY A 358 3.33 -11.97 23.29
CA GLY A 358 4.71 -11.58 23.61
C GLY A 358 5.15 -10.29 22.91
N GLY A 359 5.55 -9.29 23.69
CA GLY A 359 6.09 -8.04 23.19
C GLY A 359 5.11 -7.21 22.36
N HIS A 360 5.66 -6.40 21.45
CA HIS A 360 4.92 -5.51 20.56
C HIS A 360 5.56 -5.52 19.17
N SER A 361 4.73 -5.44 18.13
CA SER A 361 5.17 -5.41 16.74
C SER A 361 4.55 -4.23 16.00
N PHE A 362 5.36 -3.61 15.12
CA PHE A 362 4.90 -2.65 14.13
C PHE A 362 5.15 -3.21 12.73
N GLU A 363 4.26 -2.89 11.79
CA GLU A 363 4.48 -3.03 10.36
C GLU A 363 4.30 -1.67 9.68
N ALA A 364 5.20 -1.34 8.76
CA ALA A 364 5.08 -0.18 7.90
C ALA A 364 5.10 -0.63 6.44
N ARG A 365 4.11 -0.15 5.66
CA ARG A 365 4.03 -0.42 4.22
C ARG A 365 4.88 0.57 3.45
N ILE A 366 5.93 0.06 2.81
CA ILE A 366 6.83 0.86 1.96
C ILE A 366 6.23 0.92 0.56
N TYR A 367 5.74 2.08 0.17
CA TYR A 367 5.08 2.33 -1.11
C TYR A 367 5.94 3.19 -2.03
N ALA A 368 5.88 2.89 -3.34
CA ALA A 368 6.29 3.78 -4.41
C ALA A 368 5.22 4.88 -4.61
N GLU A 369 5.15 5.82 -3.68
CA GLU A 369 4.22 6.95 -3.69
C GLU A 369 4.99 8.24 -3.35
N ASP A 370 4.47 9.38 -3.79
CA ASP A 370 5.01 10.71 -3.45
C ASP A 370 4.11 11.44 -2.44
N PRO A 371 4.40 11.35 -1.12
CA PRO A 371 3.58 11.99 -0.09
C PRO A 371 3.44 13.51 -0.26
N ASN A 372 4.44 14.18 -0.85
CA ASN A 372 4.42 15.63 -1.04
C ASN A 372 3.50 16.07 -2.20
N ASN A 373 3.09 15.12 -3.04
CA ASN A 373 2.22 15.34 -4.17
C ASN A 373 0.97 14.45 -4.05
N ASP A 374 0.24 14.58 -2.95
CA ASP A 374 -0.99 13.84 -2.63
C ASP A 374 -0.86 12.30 -2.74
N PHE A 375 0.32 11.77 -2.45
CA PHE A 375 0.64 10.34 -2.55
C PHE A 375 0.36 9.77 -3.95
N LEU A 376 0.67 10.54 -4.99
CA LEU A 376 0.62 10.02 -6.36
C LEU A 376 1.54 8.79 -6.45
N PRO A 377 1.04 7.66 -6.98
CA PRO A 377 1.83 6.45 -7.06
C PRO A 377 2.81 6.56 -8.23
N GLY A 378 4.03 6.09 -7.99
CA GLY A 378 5.12 6.06 -8.95
C GLY A 378 5.29 4.68 -9.58
N ALA A 379 5.63 4.67 -10.86
CA ALA A 379 6.01 3.47 -11.60
C ALA A 379 7.33 3.71 -12.34
N GLY A 380 8.17 2.68 -12.40
CA GLY A 380 9.51 2.78 -12.98
C GLY A 380 10.55 1.90 -12.27
N PRO A 381 11.83 2.03 -12.64
CA PRO A 381 12.88 1.14 -12.18
C PRO A 381 13.37 1.48 -10.76
N LEU A 382 13.71 0.44 -9.99
CA LEU A 382 14.40 0.53 -8.71
C LEU A 382 15.91 0.52 -8.95
N LEU A 383 16.47 1.67 -9.31
CA LEU A 383 17.87 1.84 -9.70
C LEU A 383 18.86 1.55 -8.56
N HIS A 384 18.44 1.84 -7.32
CA HIS A 384 19.12 1.36 -6.11
C HIS A 384 18.06 0.91 -5.11
N LEU A 385 18.28 -0.24 -4.50
CA LEU A 385 17.45 -0.73 -3.40
C LEU A 385 18.32 -1.37 -2.34
N SER A 386 18.37 -0.75 -1.17
CA SER A 386 19.02 -1.29 0.02
C SER A 386 18.04 -1.22 1.18
N THR A 387 17.77 -2.37 1.78
CA THR A 387 16.89 -2.52 2.94
C THR A 387 17.71 -2.71 4.23
N PRO A 388 17.13 -2.50 5.42
CA PRO A 388 17.75 -2.96 6.67
C PRO A 388 17.99 -4.47 6.61
N GLN A 389 19.07 -4.91 7.28
CA GLN A 389 19.39 -6.34 7.38
C GLN A 389 18.33 -7.05 8.22
N PRO A 390 17.69 -8.11 7.70
CA PRO A 390 16.77 -8.91 8.49
C PRO A 390 17.47 -9.58 9.69
N ASP A 391 16.80 -9.60 10.83
CA ASP A 391 17.24 -10.28 12.05
C ASP A 391 16.03 -10.92 12.76
N GLN A 392 16.23 -11.49 13.95
CA GLN A 392 15.14 -12.11 14.72
C GLN A 392 13.96 -11.15 15.02
N TYR A 393 14.21 -9.84 15.04
CA TYR A 393 13.23 -8.82 15.41
C TYR A 393 12.95 -7.82 14.28
N THR A 394 13.47 -8.08 13.08
CA THR A 394 13.35 -7.24 11.87
C THR A 394 13.11 -8.14 10.69
N ARG A 395 11.94 -7.99 10.08
CA ARG A 395 11.50 -8.82 8.98
C ARG A 395 11.11 -7.93 7.81
N ILE A 396 11.62 -8.29 6.63
CA ILE A 396 11.30 -7.59 5.38
C ILE A 396 10.54 -8.54 4.47
N GLU A 397 9.28 -8.23 4.24
CA GLU A 397 8.45 -8.93 3.27
C GLU A 397 8.48 -8.13 1.96
N THR A 398 9.13 -8.66 0.92
CA THR A 398 9.24 -7.99 -0.37
C THR A 398 9.09 -8.96 -1.53
N GLY A 399 8.65 -8.43 -2.67
CA GLY A 399 8.55 -9.12 -3.96
C GLY A 399 9.37 -8.45 -5.07
N VAL A 400 10.28 -7.54 -4.71
CA VAL A 400 11.15 -6.81 -5.65
C VAL A 400 12.61 -6.86 -5.20
N ARG A 401 13.53 -6.63 -6.13
CA ARG A 401 14.98 -6.51 -5.91
C ARG A 401 15.52 -5.27 -6.62
N GLU A 402 16.75 -4.86 -6.28
CA GLU A 402 17.45 -3.83 -7.04
C GLU A 402 17.48 -4.20 -8.54
N GLY A 403 17.15 -3.24 -9.39
CA GLY A 403 17.01 -3.42 -10.84
C GLY A 403 15.64 -3.87 -11.33
N ASP A 404 14.71 -4.30 -10.46
CA ASP A 404 13.33 -4.58 -10.86
C ASP A 404 12.56 -3.28 -11.17
N GLU A 405 11.42 -3.42 -11.83
CA GLU A 405 10.50 -2.32 -12.17
C GLU A 405 9.20 -2.41 -11.37
N VAL A 406 8.77 -1.30 -10.79
CA VAL A 406 7.42 -1.15 -10.22
C VAL A 406 6.46 -0.82 -11.37
N SER A 407 5.67 -1.81 -11.77
CA SER A 407 4.74 -1.70 -12.90
C SER A 407 3.48 -0.91 -12.57
N VAL A 408 3.02 -0.07 -13.51
CA VAL A 408 1.73 0.65 -13.44
C VAL A 408 0.50 -0.23 -13.29
N HIS A 409 0.59 -1.51 -13.64
CA HIS A 409 -0.54 -2.43 -13.68
C HIS A 409 -0.95 -2.96 -12.29
N TYR A 410 -0.10 -2.80 -11.28
CA TYR A 410 -0.26 -3.43 -9.98
C TYR A 410 -0.09 -2.45 -8.83
N ASP A 411 -0.30 -2.96 -7.61
CA ASP A 411 -0.14 -2.21 -6.36
C ASP A 411 1.29 -1.65 -6.19
N PRO A 412 1.48 -0.40 -5.70
CA PRO A 412 2.78 0.25 -5.58
C PRO A 412 3.62 -0.22 -4.39
N MET A 413 3.17 -1.21 -3.61
CA MET A 413 3.90 -1.67 -2.43
C MET A 413 5.20 -2.36 -2.83
N ILE A 414 6.32 -1.79 -2.36
CA ILE A 414 7.68 -2.29 -2.55
C ILE A 414 7.97 -3.39 -1.51
N ALA A 415 7.64 -3.12 -0.24
CA ALA A 415 7.92 -4.02 0.87
C ALA A 415 7.03 -3.72 2.07
N LYS A 416 6.98 -4.66 3.02
CA LYS A 416 6.51 -4.44 4.38
C LYS A 416 7.71 -4.58 5.32
N LEU A 417 7.95 -3.53 6.11
CA LEU A 417 8.92 -3.53 7.19
C LEU A 417 8.21 -3.91 8.48
N VAL A 418 8.55 -5.07 9.04
CA VAL A 418 7.95 -5.58 10.27
C VAL A 418 9.04 -5.61 11.34
N VAL A 419 8.78 -5.02 12.50
CA VAL A 419 9.71 -5.00 13.63
C VAL A 419 9.02 -5.44 14.91
N TRP A 420 9.79 -6.05 15.81
CA TRP A 420 9.32 -6.44 17.14
C TRP A 420 10.22 -5.87 18.24
N GLY A 421 9.64 -5.63 19.41
CA GLY A 421 10.34 -5.26 20.65
C GLY A 421 9.62 -5.79 21.89
N GLU A 422 10.28 -5.74 23.04
CA GLU A 422 9.72 -6.19 24.33
C GLU A 422 8.51 -5.37 24.77
N ASP A 423 8.46 -4.10 24.34
CA ASP A 423 7.33 -3.19 24.51
C ASP A 423 7.17 -2.30 23.28
N ARG A 424 6.08 -1.52 23.25
CA ARG A 424 5.76 -0.60 22.16
C ARG A 424 6.86 0.43 21.90
N SER A 425 7.50 0.97 22.94
CA SER A 425 8.54 1.99 22.79
C SER A 425 9.80 1.41 22.14
N ALA A 426 10.22 0.22 22.57
CA ALA A 426 11.34 -0.51 21.99
C ALA A 426 11.07 -0.86 20.51
N ALA A 427 9.87 -1.37 20.20
CA ALA A 427 9.47 -1.68 18.84
C ALA A 427 9.42 -0.43 17.94
N LEU A 428 8.90 0.69 18.44
CA LEU A 428 8.83 1.96 17.71
C LEU A 428 10.22 2.56 17.44
N LYS A 429 11.12 2.51 18.43
CA LYS A 429 12.52 2.91 18.26
C LYS A 429 13.21 2.07 17.18
N LYS A 430 12.93 0.76 17.16
CA LYS A 430 13.45 -0.16 16.15
C LYS A 430 12.85 0.11 14.76
N LEU A 431 11.55 0.39 14.66
CA LEU A 431 10.88 0.78 13.42
C LEU A 431 11.59 1.99 12.78
N ARG A 432 11.76 3.06 13.56
CA ARG A 432 12.42 4.31 13.12
C ARG A 432 13.87 4.07 12.71
N TYR A 433 14.59 3.24 13.47
CA TYR A 433 15.96 2.86 13.11
C TYR A 433 16.01 2.13 11.77
N CYS A 434 15.12 1.15 11.54
CA CYS A 434 15.06 0.37 10.31
C CYS A 434 14.61 1.20 9.11
N LEU A 435 13.65 2.12 9.27
CA LEU A 435 13.22 3.05 8.22
C LEU A 435 14.39 3.91 7.72
N ARG A 436 15.26 4.40 8.61
CA ARG A 436 16.48 5.17 8.24
C ARG A 436 17.52 4.38 7.45
N GLN A 437 17.44 3.05 7.46
CA GLN A 437 18.37 2.18 6.72
C GLN A 437 17.88 1.91 5.29
N TYR A 438 16.61 2.21 4.97
CA TYR A 438 16.12 2.08 3.61
C TYR A 438 16.77 3.13 2.71
N ASN A 439 17.30 2.69 1.58
CA ASN A 439 17.80 3.57 0.53
C ASN A 439 17.19 3.11 -0.79
N ILE A 440 16.33 3.93 -1.37
CA ILE A 440 15.65 3.66 -2.63
C ILE A 440 15.92 4.81 -3.58
N VAL A 441 16.41 4.50 -4.78
CA VAL A 441 16.62 5.46 -5.87
C VAL A 441 15.89 4.97 -7.11
N GLY A 442 15.28 5.90 -7.85
CA GLY A 442 14.54 5.65 -9.08
C GLY A 442 13.06 6.05 -8.98
N LEU A 443 12.47 5.94 -7.79
CA LEU A 443 11.09 6.33 -7.52
C LEU A 443 10.98 7.13 -6.22
N ASN A 444 9.98 8.00 -6.15
CA ASN A 444 9.55 8.59 -4.89
C ASN A 444 8.94 7.51 -3.99
N THR A 445 9.14 7.63 -2.68
CA THR A 445 8.64 6.66 -1.70
C THR A 445 8.07 7.37 -0.49
N ASN A 446 7.23 6.64 0.27
CA ASN A 446 6.63 7.15 1.49
C ASN A 446 7.53 7.05 2.75
N ILE A 447 8.81 6.68 2.63
CA ILE A 447 9.69 6.40 3.78
C ILE A 447 9.88 7.63 4.69
N ASP A 448 10.14 8.81 4.11
CA ASP A 448 10.32 10.03 4.90
C ASP A 448 9.02 10.44 5.62
N PHE A 449 7.87 10.21 4.99
CA PHE A 449 6.56 10.37 5.63
C PHE A 449 6.36 9.38 6.79
N LEU A 450 6.73 8.11 6.63
CA LEU A 450 6.68 7.10 7.70
C LEU A 450 7.61 7.47 8.87
N LEU A 451 8.78 8.09 8.61
CA LEU A 451 9.68 8.60 9.64
C LEU A 451 9.06 9.77 10.43
N SER A 452 8.41 10.71 9.74
CA SER A 452 7.68 11.82 10.39
C SER A 452 6.53 11.29 11.23
N LEU A 453 5.73 10.37 10.69
CA LEU A 453 4.56 9.79 11.35
C LEU A 453 4.96 9.00 12.60
N SER A 454 5.91 8.06 12.46
CA SER A 454 6.38 7.25 13.59
C SER A 454 7.12 8.05 14.66
N GLY A 455 7.57 9.27 14.34
CA GLY A 455 8.15 10.20 15.31
C GLY A 455 7.19 11.24 15.87
N HIS A 456 5.91 11.22 15.50
CA HIS A 456 4.92 12.19 15.96
C HIS A 456 4.53 11.91 17.44
N PRO A 457 4.46 12.93 18.33
CA PRO A 457 4.18 12.72 19.75
C PRO A 457 2.88 11.96 20.05
N GLU A 458 1.79 12.25 19.33
CA GLU A 458 0.51 11.53 19.50
C GLU A 458 0.60 10.07 19.06
N PHE A 459 1.42 9.76 18.03
CA PHE A 459 1.67 8.39 17.63
C PHE A 459 2.51 7.65 18.67
N GLU A 460 3.55 8.29 19.22
CA GLU A 460 4.35 7.75 20.33
C GLU A 460 3.51 7.47 21.58
N ALA A 461 2.53 8.33 21.88
CA ALA A 461 1.58 8.15 22.99
C ALA A 461 0.54 7.03 22.74
N GLY A 462 0.31 6.64 21.48
CA GLY A 462 -0.72 5.68 21.10
C GLY A 462 -2.11 6.30 20.93
N ASN A 463 -2.19 7.63 20.83
CA ASN A 463 -3.41 8.39 20.57
C ASN A 463 -3.71 8.41 19.06
N VAL A 464 -4.09 7.26 18.52
CA VAL A 464 -4.37 7.09 17.09
C VAL A 464 -5.85 6.95 16.82
N THR A 465 -6.30 7.49 15.70
CA THR A 465 -7.69 7.39 15.19
C THR A 465 -7.63 7.26 13.67
N THR A 466 -8.75 6.89 13.03
CA THR A 466 -8.83 6.86 11.56
C THR A 466 -8.66 8.24 10.90
N SER A 467 -8.71 9.30 11.69
CA SER A 467 -8.54 10.69 11.27
C SER A 467 -7.13 11.24 11.52
N PHE A 468 -6.19 10.42 12.02
CA PHE A 468 -4.86 10.86 12.47
C PHE A 468 -4.09 11.68 11.43
N ILE A 469 -3.99 11.18 10.19
CA ILE A 469 -3.23 11.88 9.13
C ILE A 469 -3.87 13.23 8.77
N PRO A 470 -5.19 13.33 8.52
CA PRO A 470 -5.85 14.63 8.36
C PRO A 470 -5.69 15.59 9.55
N GLN A 471 -5.78 15.09 10.79
CA GLN A 471 -5.67 15.89 12.00
C GLN A 471 -4.27 16.49 12.19
N HIS A 472 -3.23 15.75 11.84
CA HIS A 472 -1.83 16.14 12.02
C HIS A 472 -1.12 16.49 10.71
N TYR A 473 -1.86 16.87 9.66
CA TYR A 473 -1.31 17.08 8.33
C TYR A 473 -0.14 18.08 8.32
N ALA A 474 -0.26 19.21 9.02
CA ALA A 474 0.80 20.23 9.05
C ALA A 474 2.14 19.70 9.62
N ASP A 475 2.08 18.80 10.60
CA ASP A 475 3.25 18.23 11.26
C ASP A 475 3.85 17.07 10.46
N LEU A 476 3.00 16.32 9.73
CA LEU A 476 3.40 15.17 8.91
C LEU A 476 3.99 15.56 7.54
N PHE A 477 3.62 16.73 7.02
CA PHE A 477 4.09 17.27 5.74
C PHE A 477 4.81 18.61 5.94
N PRO A 478 5.94 18.63 6.67
CA PRO A 478 6.69 19.85 6.87
C PRO A 478 7.25 20.37 5.53
N ALA A 479 7.41 21.69 5.43
CA ALA A 479 8.00 22.30 4.24
C ALA A 479 9.41 21.75 3.99
N PRO A 480 9.82 21.52 2.72
CA PRO A 480 11.15 21.03 2.39
C PRO A 480 12.24 21.92 3.00
N ILE A 481 13.07 21.33 3.86
CA ILE A 481 14.20 22.02 4.47
C ILE A 481 15.36 21.96 3.48
N ALA A 482 15.98 23.11 3.20
CA ALA A 482 17.18 23.14 2.36
C ALA A 482 18.29 22.33 3.03
N PRO A 483 19.00 21.44 2.30
CA PRO A 483 20.06 20.63 2.90
C PRO A 483 21.10 21.50 3.60
N SER A 484 21.54 21.01 4.76
CA SER A 484 22.49 21.70 5.62
C SER A 484 23.82 21.94 4.90
N GLY A 485 24.61 22.89 5.40
CA GLY A 485 25.98 23.09 4.92
C GLY A 485 26.81 21.80 5.01
N ALA A 486 26.60 21.00 6.06
CA ALA A 486 27.25 19.71 6.24
C ALA A 486 26.85 18.70 5.16
N THR A 487 25.55 18.60 4.83
CA THR A 487 25.05 17.75 3.74
C THR A 487 25.66 18.14 2.39
N ILE A 488 25.82 19.44 2.13
CA ILE A 488 26.47 19.94 0.91
C ILE A 488 27.96 19.59 0.89
N CYS A 489 28.67 19.75 2.02
CA CYS A 489 30.07 19.32 2.16
C CYS A 489 30.21 17.81 1.87
N GLN A 490 29.28 17.02 2.39
CA GLN A 490 29.25 15.57 2.21
C GLN A 490 29.07 15.19 0.74
N ALA A 491 28.13 15.83 0.05
CA ALA A 491 27.93 15.65 -1.39
C ALA A 491 29.20 15.96 -2.18
N ALA A 492 29.85 17.10 -1.87
CA ALA A 492 31.09 17.51 -2.53
C ALA A 492 32.23 16.51 -2.31
N LEU A 493 32.43 16.03 -1.08
CA LEU A 493 33.42 15.02 -0.76
C LEU A 493 33.12 13.68 -1.46
N GLY A 494 31.85 13.31 -1.55
CA GLY A 494 31.40 12.13 -2.29
C GLY A 494 31.79 12.15 -3.77
N LEU A 495 31.58 13.28 -4.44
CA LEU A 495 32.00 13.49 -5.84
C LEU A 495 33.51 13.33 -6.02
N VAL A 496 34.31 13.89 -5.10
CA VAL A 496 35.77 13.76 -5.14
C VAL A 496 36.21 12.31 -4.98
N LEU A 497 35.59 11.56 -4.07
CA LEU A 497 35.87 10.14 -3.88
C LEU A 497 35.50 9.31 -5.12
N GLN A 498 34.39 9.63 -5.78
CA GLN A 498 34.00 8.95 -7.01
C GLN A 498 34.99 9.16 -8.13
N GLU A 499 35.45 10.39 -8.32
CA GLU A 499 36.46 10.68 -9.32
C GLU A 499 37.76 9.96 -9.04
N LYS A 500 38.17 9.87 -7.77
CA LYS A 500 39.32 9.06 -7.38
C LYS A 500 39.13 7.60 -7.79
N LYS A 501 37.94 7.03 -7.56
CA LYS A 501 37.61 5.65 -7.94
C LYS A 501 37.66 5.47 -9.46
N ASN A 502 36.98 6.34 -10.22
CA ASN A 502 36.98 6.31 -11.69
C ASN A 502 38.41 6.40 -12.25
N THR A 503 39.25 7.23 -11.63
CA THR A 503 40.66 7.39 -11.98
C THR A 503 41.45 6.11 -11.73
N GLN A 504 41.22 5.45 -10.59
CA GLN A 504 41.87 4.17 -10.27
C GLN A 504 41.45 3.07 -11.25
N GLU A 505 40.15 2.98 -11.57
CA GLU A 505 39.61 2.02 -12.54
C GLU A 505 40.19 2.26 -13.94
N PHE A 506 40.23 3.52 -14.39
CA PHE A 506 40.86 3.90 -15.66
C PHE A 506 42.34 3.53 -15.69
N THR A 507 43.08 3.80 -14.61
CA THR A 507 44.51 3.48 -14.51
C THR A 507 44.74 1.98 -14.56
N GLN A 508 43.91 1.17 -13.89
CA GLN A 508 44.01 -0.29 -13.92
C GLN A 508 43.67 -0.88 -15.29
N ALA A 509 42.75 -0.26 -16.04
CA ALA A 509 42.39 -0.68 -17.40
C ALA A 509 43.36 -0.16 -18.48
N SER A 510 44.26 0.77 -18.13
CA SER A 510 45.25 1.34 -19.03
C SER A 510 46.37 0.35 -19.36
N THR A 511 46.92 0.45 -20.56
CA THR A 511 48.14 -0.27 -20.96
C THR A 511 49.41 0.27 -20.28
N ASP A 512 49.32 1.44 -19.64
CA ASP A 512 50.36 2.03 -18.78
C ASP A 512 49.77 2.39 -17.39
N PRO A 513 49.69 1.42 -16.47
CA PRO A 513 49.12 1.63 -15.12
C PRO A 513 49.97 2.53 -14.22
N PHE A 514 51.24 2.79 -14.58
CA PHE A 514 52.14 3.63 -13.80
C PHE A 514 52.25 5.05 -14.38
N SER A 515 51.43 5.37 -15.39
CA SER A 515 51.43 6.68 -16.01
C SER A 515 51.12 7.76 -14.98
N PRO A 516 51.95 8.81 -14.85
CA PRO A 516 51.64 9.94 -13.98
C PRO A 516 50.37 10.68 -14.45
N PHE A 517 49.97 10.50 -15.72
CA PHE A 517 48.74 11.05 -16.29
C PHE A 517 47.48 10.22 -15.98
N GLY A 518 47.64 9.04 -15.37
CA GLY A 518 46.53 8.28 -14.77
C GLY A 518 46.12 8.82 -13.40
N SER A 519 46.72 9.91 -12.91
CA SER A 519 46.41 10.51 -11.60
C SER A 519 45.48 11.72 -11.73
N SER A 520 44.40 11.73 -10.95
CA SER A 520 43.49 12.88 -10.77
C SER A 520 43.90 13.76 -9.58
N SER A 521 45.19 13.76 -9.24
CA SER A 521 45.76 14.65 -8.21
C SER A 521 45.67 16.13 -8.59
N GLY A 522 45.38 16.45 -9.86
CA GLY A 522 45.29 17.80 -10.39
C GLY A 522 46.58 18.59 -10.25
N TRP A 523 47.73 17.89 -10.28
CA TRP A 523 49.05 18.48 -10.09
C TRP A 523 49.32 19.67 -11.03
N ARG A 524 49.89 20.74 -10.47
CA ARG A 524 50.32 21.95 -11.17
C ARG A 524 51.65 22.41 -10.59
N ASN A 525 52.58 22.84 -11.44
CA ASN A 525 53.84 23.43 -10.98
C ASN A 525 53.58 24.71 -10.20
N ASN A 526 54.15 24.83 -9.00
CA ASN A 526 54.16 26.04 -8.16
C ASN A 526 52.78 26.62 -7.78
N ILE A 527 51.70 25.85 -7.93
CA ILE A 527 50.34 26.27 -7.59
C ILE A 527 49.67 25.16 -6.79
N GLN A 528 49.06 25.53 -5.67
CA GLN A 528 48.19 24.63 -4.93
C GLN A 528 46.87 24.47 -5.70
N LEU A 529 46.45 23.22 -5.91
CA LEU A 529 45.17 22.94 -6.54
C LEU A 529 44.03 23.43 -5.64
N ASN A 530 43.38 24.51 -6.05
CA ASN A 530 42.10 24.94 -5.52
C ASN A 530 41.01 24.46 -6.46
N ARG A 531 40.11 23.63 -5.95
CA ARG A 531 39.00 23.10 -6.72
C ARG A 531 37.69 23.67 -6.20
N ASN A 532 36.95 24.35 -7.07
CA ASN A 532 35.62 24.86 -6.77
C ASN A 532 34.59 23.91 -7.39
N LEU A 533 33.75 23.33 -6.54
CA LEU A 533 32.58 22.56 -6.96
C LEU A 533 31.33 23.42 -6.80
N THR A 534 30.54 23.52 -7.87
CA THR A 534 29.23 24.16 -7.84
C THR A 534 28.18 23.07 -7.79
N LEU A 535 27.41 23.05 -6.70
CA LEU A 535 26.35 22.09 -6.48
C LEU A 535 25.00 22.78 -6.56
N GLN A 536 24.06 22.12 -7.21
CA GLN A 536 22.68 22.59 -7.31
C GLN A 536 21.82 21.90 -6.26
N VAL A 537 21.15 22.72 -5.46
CA VAL A 537 20.20 22.31 -4.42
C VAL A 537 18.87 23.01 -4.72
N GLY A 538 17.92 22.26 -5.30
CA GLY A 538 16.73 22.85 -5.90
C GLY A 538 17.10 23.89 -6.98
N ASP A 539 16.55 25.09 -6.89
CA ASP A 539 16.84 26.19 -7.83
C ASP A 539 18.10 27.01 -7.49
N LYS A 540 18.78 26.70 -6.37
CA LYS A 540 19.91 27.49 -5.88
C LYS A 540 21.22 26.75 -6.12
N SER A 541 22.16 27.42 -6.77
CA SER A 541 23.56 26.97 -6.87
C SER A 541 24.35 27.48 -5.66
N LYS A 542 25.00 26.58 -4.92
CA LYS A 542 25.97 26.94 -3.87
C LYS A 542 27.35 26.40 -4.26
N CYS A 543 28.38 27.19 -3.97
CA CYS A 543 29.78 26.82 -4.21
C CYS A 543 30.50 26.60 -2.86
N TRP A 544 31.77 26.19 -2.93
CA TRP A 544 32.81 26.08 -1.89
C TRP A 544 33.21 24.64 -1.50
N PHE A 545 34.50 24.47 -1.16
CA PHE A 545 35.22 23.41 -0.38
C PHE A 545 36.52 22.90 -1.03
N LEU A 546 37.60 22.82 -0.23
CA LEU A 546 38.97 22.39 -0.52
C LEU A 546 39.23 21.01 0.13
N LEU A 547 39.92 20.07 -0.54
CA LEU A 547 40.02 18.69 -0.04
C LEU A 547 41.40 18.01 -0.20
N LEU A 548 41.82 17.30 0.85
CA LEU A 548 43.00 16.42 0.98
C LEU A 548 42.54 14.97 1.24
N MET A 549 43.26 13.94 0.77
CA MET A 549 42.82 12.53 0.85
C MET A 549 43.86 11.54 1.38
N GLU A 550 43.41 10.57 2.20
CA GLU A 550 44.14 9.35 2.63
C GLU A 550 43.17 8.15 2.82
N GLY A 551 43.62 6.92 2.52
CA GLY A 551 43.01 5.64 2.98
C GLY A 551 41.86 5.03 2.13
N GLY A 552 41.94 3.71 1.84
CA GLY A 552 41.02 2.97 0.96
C GLY A 552 39.90 2.20 1.70
N ALA A 553 38.70 2.76 1.71
CA ALA A 553 37.37 2.13 1.73
C ALA A 553 36.31 3.27 1.61
N SER A 554 35.24 3.11 0.82
CA SER A 554 34.30 4.21 0.55
C SER A 554 33.15 4.29 1.57
N PHE A 555 33.47 4.75 2.78
CA PHE A 555 32.49 5.34 3.69
C PHE A 555 32.83 6.82 3.86
N LEU A 556 31.82 7.68 3.71
CA LEU A 556 32.00 9.11 3.96
C LEU A 556 32.00 9.35 5.47
N HIS A 557 33.16 9.60 6.07
CA HIS A 557 33.25 10.09 7.43
C HIS A 557 33.59 11.59 7.35
N CYS A 558 32.65 12.45 7.72
CA CYS A 558 32.89 13.88 7.77
C CYS A 558 32.66 14.41 9.19
N SER A 559 33.49 15.34 9.61
CA SER A 559 33.25 16.16 10.79
C SER A 559 33.10 17.61 10.34
N VAL A 560 31.93 18.19 10.59
CA VAL A 560 31.64 19.61 10.35
C VAL A 560 31.37 20.21 11.72
N ASP A 561 32.12 21.24 12.10
CA ASP A 561 32.02 21.90 13.42
C ASP A 561 32.13 20.95 14.64
N GLY A 562 32.90 19.85 14.49
CA GLY A 562 33.11 18.85 15.54
C GLY A 562 32.06 17.73 15.59
N GLU A 563 30.99 17.84 14.80
CA GLU A 563 29.93 16.83 14.73
C GLU A 563 30.24 15.78 13.66
N LYS A 564 30.32 14.50 14.04
CA LYS A 564 30.70 13.40 13.15
C LYS A 564 29.47 12.74 12.55
N SER A 565 29.45 12.60 11.23
CA SER A 565 28.35 11.94 10.50
C SER A 565 28.88 10.96 9.45
N ARG A 566 28.07 9.93 9.17
CA ARG A 566 28.36 8.85 8.22
C ARG A 566 27.18 8.61 7.27
N PRO A 567 26.90 9.52 6.33
CA PRO A 567 25.85 9.31 5.34
C PRO A 567 26.23 8.21 4.34
N LYS A 568 25.24 7.53 3.79
CA LYS A 568 25.40 6.66 2.63
C LYS A 568 25.21 7.48 1.35
N LEU A 569 26.05 7.24 0.36
CA LEU A 569 26.09 7.99 -0.89
C LEU A 569 25.86 7.06 -2.08
N VAL A 570 24.93 7.43 -2.94
CA VAL A 570 24.62 6.77 -4.21
C VAL A 570 24.64 7.84 -5.30
N MET A 571 25.45 7.64 -6.35
CA MET A 571 25.48 8.55 -7.48
C MET A 571 24.84 7.89 -8.68
N LEU A 572 23.90 8.60 -9.29
CA LEU A 572 23.26 8.20 -10.52
C LEU A 572 23.30 9.41 -11.47
N ASP A 573 23.90 9.21 -12.63
CA ASP A 573 24.20 10.27 -13.60
C ASP A 573 24.93 11.46 -12.96
N ASN A 574 24.32 12.65 -13.01
CA ASN A 574 24.83 13.88 -12.41
C ASN A 574 24.19 14.17 -11.04
N THR A 575 23.47 13.23 -10.42
CA THR A 575 22.80 13.45 -9.13
C THR A 575 23.42 12.59 -8.04
N VAL A 576 23.72 13.24 -6.92
CA VAL A 576 24.19 12.64 -5.68
C VAL A 576 23.01 12.47 -4.75
N HIS A 577 22.67 11.21 -4.44
CA HIS A 577 21.68 10.85 -3.43
C HIS A 577 22.41 10.57 -2.11
N LEU A 578 22.07 11.33 -1.09
CA LEU A 578 22.58 11.20 0.27
C LEU A 578 21.48 10.64 1.17
N PHE A 579 21.81 9.61 1.93
CA PHE A 579 20.93 9.00 2.93
C PHE A 579 21.58 9.13 4.30
N SER A 580 20.84 9.69 5.26
CA SER A 580 21.31 9.95 6.61
C SER A 580 20.28 9.51 7.65
N THR A 581 20.62 9.62 8.93
CA THR A 581 19.68 9.38 10.01
C THR A 581 18.54 10.40 10.08
N GLU A 582 18.65 11.54 9.40
CA GLU A 582 17.65 12.60 9.38
C GLU A 582 16.73 12.54 8.16
N GLY A 583 16.99 11.62 7.22
CA GLY A 583 16.24 11.46 5.98
C GLY A 583 17.14 11.42 4.75
N SER A 584 16.51 11.57 3.58
CA SER A 584 17.18 11.57 2.27
C SER A 584 17.38 12.98 1.71
N SER A 585 18.38 13.18 0.86
CA SER A 585 18.62 14.44 0.16
C SER A 585 19.23 14.18 -1.22
N GLN A 586 18.88 15.02 -2.19
CA GLN A 586 19.39 14.94 -3.55
C GLN A 586 20.13 16.23 -3.91
N VAL A 587 21.31 16.09 -4.49
CA VAL A 587 22.16 17.21 -4.92
C VAL A 587 22.63 16.94 -6.34
N SER A 588 22.30 17.82 -7.29
CA SER A 588 22.70 17.65 -8.68
C SER A 588 23.94 18.47 -9.03
N VAL A 589 24.76 17.91 -9.91
CA VAL A 589 25.89 18.59 -10.55
C VAL A 589 25.39 19.17 -11.88
N PRO A 590 25.34 20.50 -12.04
CA PRO A 590 24.83 21.10 -13.26
C PRO A 590 25.70 20.67 -14.47
N VAL A 591 25.03 20.31 -15.56
CA VAL A 591 25.71 20.00 -16.84
C VAL A 591 26.43 21.26 -17.33
N PRO A 592 27.72 21.20 -17.72
CA PRO A 592 28.42 22.36 -18.23
C PRO A 592 27.69 23.02 -19.41
N LYS A 593 27.60 24.35 -19.43
CA LYS A 593 26.81 25.12 -20.42
C LYS A 593 27.12 24.79 -21.89
N TYR A 594 28.33 24.30 -22.20
CA TYR A 594 28.72 23.90 -23.56
C TYR A 594 28.17 22.52 -23.99
N LEU A 595 27.67 21.71 -23.05
CA LEU A 595 26.95 20.45 -23.30
C LEU A 595 25.42 20.63 -23.24
N ALA A 596 24.93 21.70 -22.61
CA ALA A 596 23.50 21.98 -22.43
C ALA A 596 22.75 22.35 -23.73
N GLY A 597 23.46 22.60 -24.84
CA GLY A 597 22.87 23.03 -26.11
C GLY A 597 22.16 21.95 -26.93
N VAL A 598 22.12 20.69 -26.49
CA VAL A 598 21.59 19.56 -27.28
C VAL A 598 20.25 19.03 -26.76
N SER A 599 19.74 19.54 -25.63
CA SER A 599 18.54 18.98 -24.98
C SER A 599 17.70 20.09 -24.33
N GLY A 600 16.88 20.76 -25.14
CA GLY A 600 16.04 21.85 -24.63
C GLY A 600 14.98 22.35 -25.61
N SER A 601 14.13 21.46 -26.13
CA SER A 601 12.84 21.86 -26.71
C SER A 601 11.80 21.95 -25.59
N GLY A 602 11.74 23.10 -24.91
CA GLY A 602 10.65 23.41 -23.97
C GLY A 602 9.33 23.52 -24.74
N ALA A 603 8.39 22.63 -24.43
CA ALA A 603 7.08 22.57 -25.07
C ALA A 603 6.19 23.77 -24.68
N GLN A 604 5.48 24.30 -25.68
CA GLN A 604 4.49 25.36 -25.53
C GLN A 604 3.16 24.82 -24.95
N GLY A 605 2.68 25.37 -23.85
CA GLY A 605 1.24 25.61 -23.59
C GLY A 605 0.26 24.44 -23.50
N GLY A 606 0.62 23.28 -22.92
CA GLY A 606 -0.30 22.14 -22.72
C GLY A 606 -0.23 21.51 -21.33
N ALA A 607 -1.26 20.76 -20.92
CA ALA A 607 -1.23 19.92 -19.72
C ALA A 607 -0.59 18.56 -20.03
N VAL A 608 0.32 18.14 -19.15
CA VAL A 608 1.01 16.85 -19.21
C VAL A 608 0.37 15.91 -18.19
N ALA A 609 0.29 14.62 -18.50
CA ALA A 609 -0.21 13.64 -17.55
C ALA A 609 0.62 13.70 -16.24
N PRO A 610 -0.02 13.83 -15.06
CA PRO A 610 0.69 13.97 -13.79
C PRO A 610 1.38 12.67 -13.34
N MET A 611 1.01 11.55 -13.95
CA MET A 611 1.51 10.22 -13.63
C MET A 611 1.38 9.28 -14.84
N THR A 612 2.16 8.20 -14.83
CA THR A 612 2.01 7.13 -15.82
C THR A 612 0.77 6.30 -15.49
N GLY A 613 -0.11 6.06 -16.46
CA GLY A 613 -1.37 5.35 -16.23
C GLY A 613 -2.25 5.25 -17.46
N THR A 614 -3.48 4.80 -17.26
CA THR A 614 -4.49 4.68 -18.33
C THR A 614 -5.56 5.76 -18.14
N ILE A 615 -5.88 6.50 -19.20
CA ILE A 615 -7.01 7.43 -19.18
C ILE A 615 -8.32 6.63 -19.14
N GLU A 616 -9.07 6.75 -18.05
CA GLU A 616 -10.37 6.10 -17.89
C GLU A 616 -11.48 6.96 -18.51
N LYS A 617 -11.48 8.25 -18.20
CA LYS A 617 -12.56 9.15 -18.59
C LYS A 617 -12.05 10.55 -18.84
N VAL A 618 -12.51 11.18 -19.93
CA VAL A 618 -12.31 12.60 -20.17
C VAL A 618 -13.55 13.36 -19.67
N LEU A 619 -13.35 14.40 -18.86
CA LEU A 619 -14.44 15.14 -18.19
C LEU A 619 -14.88 16.38 -18.95
N VAL A 620 -14.06 16.86 -19.89
CA VAL A 620 -14.32 18.07 -20.68
C VAL A 620 -14.21 17.78 -22.18
N LYS A 621 -14.82 18.62 -23.02
CA LYS A 621 -14.82 18.49 -24.49
C LYS A 621 -13.96 19.57 -25.12
N VAL A 622 -13.51 19.33 -26.36
CA VAL A 622 -12.88 20.35 -27.20
C VAL A 622 -13.84 21.55 -27.34
N GLY A 623 -13.35 22.74 -27.03
CA GLY A 623 -14.15 23.97 -27.00
C GLY A 623 -14.72 24.36 -25.63
N ASP A 624 -14.65 23.50 -24.60
CA ASP A 624 -15.10 23.85 -23.25
C ASP A 624 -14.19 24.90 -22.62
N LYS A 625 -14.80 25.82 -21.86
CA LYS A 625 -14.07 26.77 -21.01
C LYS A 625 -13.78 26.10 -19.67
N VAL A 626 -12.52 26.06 -19.29
CA VAL A 626 -12.06 25.44 -18.03
C VAL A 626 -11.37 26.46 -17.13
N ALA A 627 -11.65 26.40 -15.83
CA ALA A 627 -11.05 27.23 -14.80
C ALA A 627 -9.84 26.53 -14.14
N VAL A 628 -9.03 27.29 -13.40
CA VAL A 628 -7.93 26.73 -12.58
C VAL A 628 -8.51 25.73 -11.59
N GLY A 629 -7.90 24.54 -11.53
CA GLY A 629 -8.33 23.49 -10.61
C GLY A 629 -9.41 22.56 -11.17
N ASP A 630 -10.04 22.88 -12.31
CA ASP A 630 -11.03 22.00 -12.91
C ASP A 630 -10.40 20.69 -13.38
N ALA A 631 -11.01 19.56 -13.00
CA ALA A 631 -10.57 18.24 -13.43
C ALA A 631 -10.86 18.03 -14.92
N LEU A 632 -9.81 17.81 -15.72
CA LEU A 632 -9.94 17.63 -17.17
C LEU A 632 -10.18 16.16 -17.55
N MET A 633 -9.55 15.22 -16.82
CA MET A 633 -9.73 13.79 -17.03
C MET A 633 -9.55 13.00 -15.72
N VAL A 634 -9.95 11.73 -15.75
CA VAL A 634 -9.73 10.72 -14.72
C VAL A 634 -8.79 9.68 -15.30
N MET A 635 -7.70 9.44 -14.60
CA MET A 635 -6.70 8.43 -14.92
C MET A 635 -6.74 7.33 -13.85
N ILE A 636 -6.53 6.09 -14.27
CA ILE A 636 -6.31 4.96 -13.36
C ILE A 636 -4.87 4.50 -13.53
N ALA A 637 -4.16 4.40 -12.41
CA ALA A 637 -2.96 3.58 -12.32
C ALA A 637 -2.93 2.87 -10.97
N MET A 638 -2.38 1.65 -10.94
CA MET A 638 -2.07 0.98 -9.67
C MET A 638 -3.29 0.85 -8.72
N LYS A 639 -4.47 0.61 -9.30
CA LYS A 639 -5.79 0.55 -8.62
C LYS A 639 -6.28 1.85 -7.98
N MET A 640 -5.62 2.99 -8.24
CA MET A 640 -6.07 4.30 -7.81
C MET A 640 -6.61 5.12 -8.98
N GLU A 641 -7.79 5.72 -8.77
CA GLU A 641 -8.35 6.76 -9.63
C GLU A 641 -7.77 8.11 -9.19
N VAL A 642 -7.19 8.82 -10.14
CA VAL A 642 -6.68 10.19 -9.93
C VAL A 642 -7.34 11.08 -10.97
N SER A 643 -7.96 12.16 -10.53
CA SER A 643 -8.42 13.23 -11.42
C SER A 643 -7.19 13.98 -11.93
N GLY A 644 -6.70 13.57 -13.11
CA GLY A 644 -5.44 14.02 -13.70
C GLY A 644 -5.64 15.21 -14.64
N CYS A 645 -4.71 16.16 -14.59
CA CYS A 645 -4.71 17.45 -15.29
C CYS A 645 -5.78 18.42 -14.76
N SER A 646 -5.39 19.25 -13.78
CA SER A 646 -6.06 20.51 -13.48
C SER A 646 -5.45 21.64 -14.30
N SER A 647 -6.26 22.58 -14.81
CA SER A 647 -5.72 23.74 -15.54
C SER A 647 -4.74 24.52 -14.66
N SER A 648 -3.52 24.76 -15.17
CA SER A 648 -2.46 25.54 -14.51
C SER A 648 -2.50 27.04 -14.85
N HIS A 649 -3.49 27.49 -15.65
CA HIS A 649 -3.55 28.85 -16.18
C HIS A 649 -4.71 29.64 -15.57
N THR A 650 -4.42 30.85 -15.11
CA THR A 650 -5.25 31.70 -14.23
C THR A 650 -6.59 32.17 -14.81
N HIS A 651 -6.90 31.89 -16.09
CA HIS A 651 -8.09 32.40 -16.79
C HIS A 651 -8.75 31.33 -17.67
N SER A 652 -10.00 31.59 -18.11
CA SER A 652 -10.83 30.65 -18.88
C SER A 652 -10.16 30.26 -20.19
N VAL A 653 -9.55 29.07 -20.25
CA VAL A 653 -8.88 28.57 -21.46
C VAL A 653 -9.84 27.70 -22.26
N THR A 654 -9.76 27.80 -23.60
CA THR A 654 -10.55 26.94 -24.50
C THR A 654 -9.71 25.73 -24.87
N LEU A 655 -10.25 24.53 -24.68
CA LEU A 655 -9.54 23.30 -25.01
C LEU A 655 -9.45 23.10 -26.54
N ASN A 656 -8.24 22.83 -27.06
CA ASN A 656 -7.95 22.77 -28.50
C ASN A 656 -7.98 21.35 -29.08
N GLN A 657 -7.28 20.39 -28.45
CA GLN A 657 -7.21 18.99 -28.88
C GLN A 657 -7.06 18.03 -27.70
N PHE A 658 -7.53 16.81 -27.91
CA PHE A 658 -7.40 15.66 -27.00
C PHE A 658 -6.84 14.45 -27.74
N LYS A 659 -5.96 13.69 -27.08
CA LYS A 659 -5.59 12.33 -27.50
C LYS A 659 -6.38 11.32 -26.66
N SER A 660 -7.14 10.44 -27.31
CA SER A 660 -7.97 9.43 -26.64
C SER A 660 -7.27 8.07 -26.53
N ALA A 661 -7.52 7.38 -25.40
CA ALA A 661 -7.31 5.95 -25.18
C ALA A 661 -5.88 5.40 -25.44
N VAL A 662 -4.88 5.98 -24.79
CA VAL A 662 -3.49 5.48 -24.83
C VAL A 662 -2.96 5.40 -23.40
N GLN A 663 -2.15 4.38 -23.11
CA GLN A 663 -1.31 4.35 -21.92
C GLN A 663 -0.37 5.56 -21.97
N THR A 664 -0.46 6.45 -20.99
CA THR A 664 0.30 7.71 -20.97
C THR A 664 1.40 7.61 -19.93
N ASP A 665 2.54 8.24 -20.21
CA ASP A 665 3.62 8.47 -19.24
C ASP A 665 3.63 9.91 -18.73
N THR A 666 4.47 10.20 -17.73
CA THR A 666 4.65 11.54 -17.12
C THR A 666 5.16 12.62 -18.09
N HIS A 667 5.49 12.28 -19.33
CA HIS A 667 5.94 13.21 -20.37
C HIS A 667 4.94 13.33 -21.52
N THR A 668 3.84 12.57 -21.47
CA THR A 668 2.83 12.56 -22.51
C THR A 668 1.97 13.81 -22.42
N HIS A 669 2.04 14.66 -23.45
CA HIS A 669 1.12 15.78 -23.63
C HIS A 669 -0.30 15.23 -23.89
N THR A 670 -1.22 15.55 -22.97
CA THR A 670 -2.60 15.02 -23.01
C THR A 670 -3.62 16.05 -23.47
N VAL A 671 -3.37 17.34 -23.21
CA VAL A 671 -4.29 18.44 -23.54
C VAL A 671 -3.52 19.66 -24.03
N ASP A 672 -3.94 20.22 -25.16
CA ASP A 672 -3.49 21.53 -25.63
C ASP A 672 -4.55 22.60 -25.38
N PHE A 673 -4.11 23.78 -24.92
CA PHE A 673 -4.99 24.93 -24.67
C PHE A 673 -4.83 26.02 -25.72
N LEU A 674 -5.93 26.67 -26.08
CA LEU A 674 -5.96 27.92 -26.84
C LEU A 674 -6.28 29.08 -25.91
N LEU A 675 -5.34 30.03 -25.80
CA LEU A 675 -5.56 31.31 -25.13
C LEU A 675 -6.62 32.12 -25.93
N THR A 676 -7.53 32.77 -25.21
CA THR A 676 -8.61 33.56 -25.84
C THR A 676 -8.07 34.86 -26.47
N SER A 677 -8.80 35.44 -27.42
CA SER A 677 -8.33 36.51 -28.31
C SER A 677 -7.82 37.78 -27.60
N ASP A 678 -8.32 38.08 -26.40
CA ASP A 678 -7.88 39.25 -25.61
C ASP A 678 -6.46 39.08 -25.00
N GLU A 679 -5.90 37.86 -25.01
CA GLU A 679 -4.62 37.56 -24.35
C GLU A 679 -3.42 37.51 -25.31
N ARG A 680 -3.64 37.27 -26.62
CA ARG A 680 -2.55 37.34 -27.61
C ARG A 680 -1.88 38.72 -27.61
N GLU A 681 -2.65 39.79 -27.38
CA GLU A 681 -2.11 41.15 -27.29
C GLU A 681 -1.28 41.35 -26.00
N SER A 682 -1.73 40.83 -24.86
CA SER A 682 -1.03 40.99 -23.57
C SER A 682 0.31 40.22 -23.49
N MET A 683 0.41 39.04 -24.09
CA MET A 683 1.69 38.30 -24.19
C MET A 683 2.65 38.89 -25.23
N CYS A 684 2.16 39.37 -26.37
CA CYS A 684 3.00 40.05 -27.37
C CYS A 684 3.63 41.33 -26.80
N ILE A 685 2.86 42.11 -26.02
CA ILE A 685 3.34 43.35 -25.40
C ILE A 685 4.47 43.10 -24.39
N LYS A 686 4.43 42.00 -23.61
CA LYS A 686 5.52 41.65 -22.67
C LYS A 686 6.81 41.24 -23.39
N SER A 687 6.73 40.51 -24.50
CA SER A 687 7.93 40.10 -25.27
C SER A 687 8.67 41.29 -25.92
N HIS A 688 7.92 42.29 -26.41
CA HIS A 688 8.49 43.50 -27.02
C HIS A 688 9.09 44.47 -26.00
N LEU A 689 8.57 44.50 -24.76
CA LEU A 689 9.16 45.31 -23.68
C LEU A 689 10.47 44.70 -23.13
N SER A 690 10.61 43.38 -23.09
CA SER A 690 11.87 42.73 -22.67
C SER A 690 13.03 42.94 -23.67
N GLN A 691 12.76 42.99 -24.98
CA GLN A 691 13.81 43.24 -25.98
C GLN A 691 14.26 44.72 -26.05
N LYS A 692 13.40 45.68 -25.69
CA LYS A 692 13.77 47.12 -25.67
C LYS A 692 14.53 47.56 -24.43
N ILE A 693 14.50 46.79 -23.34
CA ILE A 693 15.22 47.11 -22.09
C ILE A 693 16.66 46.58 -22.11
N LEU A 694 16.97 45.57 -22.93
CA LEU A 694 18.32 44.97 -23.05
C LEU A 694 19.28 45.71 -24.00
N SER A 695 18.85 46.74 -24.74
CA SER A 695 19.69 47.45 -25.72
C SER A 695 20.18 48.84 -25.28
N ARG A 696 20.08 49.19 -23.99
CA ARG A 696 20.44 50.54 -23.48
C ARG A 696 21.48 50.59 -22.37
N TRP A 697 22.21 49.51 -22.08
CA TRP A 697 23.24 49.47 -21.02
C TRP A 697 24.62 48.99 -21.51
N ASP A 698 25.00 49.37 -22.74
CA ASP A 698 26.40 49.32 -23.21
C ASP A 698 26.80 50.69 -23.78
N CYS A 699 27.16 51.61 -22.89
CA CYS A 699 28.09 52.74 -23.09
C CYS A 699 28.03 53.71 -21.90
N LYS A 700 28.82 53.45 -20.86
CA LYS A 700 29.68 54.43 -20.16
C LYS A 700 30.52 53.77 -19.09
#